data_AF-A0A8B8CRB5-F1
#
_entry.id   AF-A0A8B8CRB5-F1
#
_cell.length_a   1.000
_cell.length_b   1.000
_cell.length_c   1.000
_cell.angle_alpha   90.00
_cell.angle_beta   90.00
_cell.angle_gamma   90.00
#
_symmetry.space_group_name_H-M   'P 1'
#
loop_
_entity.id
_entity.type
_entity.pdbx_description
1 polymer ?
#
loop_
_entity_poly.entity_id
_entity_poly.type
_entity_poly.pdbx_seq_one_letter_code
_entity_poly.pdbx_strand_id
1 'polypeptide(L)'
;MARCGRNWTSAEDKYYGTWKIVECVSLAGSVDTSGIEGCKFHLYENNDVSWKVPDGSEIMPFFNSDTYEFVKRIRPALIGRRETDVISLKFFGTCAEHVIEFKVETSDDLMLLTCERCCILQCQKVKSEEMELDSPYSFMPALEEGFFSDLIIRSKSGREFKLHSILLSLAVPSHNWKLSPLNGMPDHVLTTLVHFLYNECLPAGLSEETARDCIKSLTSMPEFNTFTSLCQTFLRNTALRHQIVSLIDDMHSCANKIINLFTCKKPHSKGVMPDDALVANPQKLCYVIKQATREGSVACSKLVVLCDLFARRSGELPQEERHDIIKYAHSRLPVFIKQVQEFFEVFEFQLMLMGPAQKQEIASYILPEIEESMTVFTAFVEEFQTALDTAITTNISEKEKAEKKEKQKKEHVKDVLSKTLKHALHVRELKKLRNMHEAASVKLEMFLKKMHVFSKKTEAEKIPLIVYLLDALKNNEAPLFVDRMQHLALVLEEKYKWKEWKYMFKLSSSKIAWGVHKLRSYKLILARSLQQMVELVNKEEFTATVAALGLWDNKAETVSPDRDTKYARLSSVESLCIPPTSRKSVLAQRALELFKKKENTDMVFEIILIRDIGDIVIDHTHGAPIERQEEERDVEVHQIPAHCVVLAARCNWFSRALLSGMRESIDKKITIHDTNPEIFSMFLEFLYTGHIQMDSLSTDQLTELLTLADRYEVESLGQVCEHILLQHVDTDTALYLLSIADQFQSKTLKDKVLLFLRNHPDLKDGDVFDQLPPHLQTEIEDVIQEGDDVDRGRLETASSSSVEDTEDMIGQMHISSRRYSSSTSSSSSSFVEYAEVATDRARLADCLAALRAVIGDEVPEDDLIQFALAADYDVSRAINFYFQSS
;
A
#
# COMPACT_ATOMS: atom_id res chain seq x y z
N MET A 1 1.21 -14.06 -25.20
CA MET A 1 1.46 -12.73 -24.59
C MET A 1 2.79 -12.78 -23.83
N ALA A 2 3.91 -12.93 -24.55
CA ALA A 2 5.23 -13.04 -23.94
C ALA A 2 6.21 -12.24 -24.80
N ARG A 3 6.56 -11.04 -24.32
CA ARG A 3 7.74 -10.20 -24.65
C ARG A 3 7.45 -8.76 -24.21
N CYS A 4 7.95 -8.36 -23.04
CA CYS A 4 8.37 -6.97 -22.77
C CYS A 4 8.99 -6.86 -21.36
N GLY A 5 10.24 -7.30 -21.23
CA GLY A 5 11.09 -6.89 -20.11
C GLY A 5 12.14 -5.91 -20.63
N ARG A 6 11.95 -4.61 -20.40
CA ARG A 6 12.99 -3.56 -20.47
C ARG A 6 12.68 -2.54 -19.41
N ASN A 7 13.64 -2.11 -18.59
CA ASN A 7 13.41 -1.25 -17.43
C ASN A 7 12.54 -0.01 -17.74
N TRP A 8 11.39 0.10 -17.04
CA TRP A 8 10.23 0.93 -17.40
C TRP A 8 9.95 2.13 -16.46
N THR A 9 10.75 2.35 -15.41
CA THR A 9 10.40 3.27 -14.30
C THR A 9 10.35 4.75 -14.72
N SER A 10 11.32 5.25 -15.49
CA SER A 10 11.45 6.69 -15.81
C SER A 10 10.31 7.33 -16.63
N ALA A 11 9.47 6.53 -17.32
CA ALA A 11 8.39 7.06 -18.17
C ALA A 11 7.06 7.27 -17.43
N GLU A 12 6.90 6.65 -16.26
CA GLU A 12 5.65 6.67 -15.48
C GLU A 12 5.62 7.81 -14.45
N ASP A 13 6.79 8.34 -14.08
CA ASP A 13 6.96 9.37 -13.05
C ASP A 13 6.09 10.62 -13.26
N LYS A 14 5.85 10.98 -14.52
CA LYS A 14 4.99 12.13 -14.87
C LYS A 14 3.53 11.97 -14.42
N TYR A 15 3.04 10.74 -14.28
CA TYR A 15 1.65 10.44 -13.91
C TYR A 15 1.44 10.37 -12.39
N TYR A 16 2.49 10.12 -11.59
CA TYR A 16 2.37 10.00 -10.14
C TYR A 16 2.03 11.35 -9.47
N GLY A 17 1.37 11.28 -8.32
CA GLY A 17 0.97 12.42 -7.51
C GLY A 17 -0.55 12.65 -7.45
N THR A 18 -0.93 13.77 -6.85
CA THR A 18 -2.35 14.16 -6.66
C THR A 18 -2.86 14.92 -7.88
N TRP A 19 -4.03 14.53 -8.37
CA TRP A 19 -4.73 15.14 -9.50
C TRP A 19 -6.14 15.55 -9.08
N LYS A 20 -6.56 16.76 -9.45
CA LYS A 20 -7.89 17.31 -9.17
C LYS A 20 -8.72 17.30 -10.46
N ILE A 21 -9.92 16.74 -10.43
CA ILE A 21 -10.87 16.83 -11.54
C ILE A 21 -11.35 18.28 -11.61
N VAL A 22 -11.08 18.96 -12.72
CA VAL A 22 -11.49 20.35 -12.97
C VAL A 22 -12.74 20.42 -13.83
N GLU A 23 -12.92 19.47 -14.75
CA GLU A 23 -14.05 19.44 -15.67
C GLU A 23 -14.41 18.00 -16.04
N CYS A 24 -15.69 17.72 -16.23
CA CYS A 24 -16.17 16.46 -16.78
C CYS A 24 -17.16 16.70 -17.91
N VAL A 25 -16.80 16.24 -19.11
CA VAL A 25 -17.63 16.38 -20.31
C VAL A 25 -18.35 15.06 -20.60
N SER A 26 -19.68 15.09 -20.59
CA SER A 26 -20.50 13.97 -21.04
C SER A 26 -20.45 13.84 -22.57
N LEU A 27 -20.23 12.64 -23.08
CA LEU A 27 -20.28 12.37 -24.53
C LEU A 27 -21.72 12.47 -25.11
N ALA A 28 -22.74 12.65 -24.24
CA ALA A 28 -24.13 12.94 -24.63
C ALA A 28 -24.40 14.44 -24.89
N GLY A 29 -23.40 15.32 -24.78
CA GLY A 29 -23.46 16.71 -25.27
C GLY A 29 -24.18 17.73 -24.37
N SER A 30 -24.32 17.46 -23.07
CA SER A 30 -24.76 18.49 -22.10
C SER A 30 -23.55 18.99 -21.29
N VAL A 31 -23.46 20.31 -21.12
CA VAL A 31 -22.28 21.06 -20.62
C VAL A 31 -22.55 21.67 -19.23
N ASP A 32 -23.44 21.09 -18.45
CA ASP A 32 -23.65 21.55 -17.06
C ASP A 32 -22.80 20.74 -16.08
N THR A 33 -22.29 21.41 -15.05
CA THR A 33 -21.37 20.88 -14.03
C THR A 33 -21.86 19.54 -13.48
N SER A 34 -21.06 18.50 -13.67
CA SER A 34 -21.37 17.12 -13.34
C SER A 34 -21.43 16.82 -11.83
N GLY A 35 -20.94 17.74 -10.99
CA GLY A 35 -20.89 17.61 -9.53
C GLY A 35 -19.70 16.77 -9.01
N ILE A 36 -18.82 16.33 -9.92
CA ILE A 36 -17.57 15.65 -9.59
C ILE A 36 -16.34 16.56 -9.73
N GLU A 37 -16.53 17.78 -10.23
CA GLU A 37 -15.51 18.82 -10.22
C GLU A 37 -15.07 19.10 -8.77
N GLY A 38 -13.75 19.14 -8.55
CA GLY A 38 -13.17 19.27 -7.21
C GLY A 38 -12.75 17.94 -6.56
N CYS A 39 -13.19 16.79 -7.07
CA CYS A 39 -12.69 15.49 -6.61
C CYS A 39 -11.19 15.35 -6.87
N LYS A 40 -10.43 14.88 -5.89
CA LYS A 40 -8.99 14.62 -6.03
C LYS A 40 -8.71 13.12 -6.00
N PHE A 41 -7.75 12.66 -6.78
CA PHE A 41 -7.21 11.31 -6.69
C PHE A 41 -5.70 11.35 -6.65
N HIS A 42 -5.10 10.45 -5.88
CA HIS A 42 -3.65 10.31 -5.80
C HIS A 42 -3.22 9.00 -6.45
N LEU A 43 -2.27 9.05 -7.37
CA LEU A 43 -1.66 7.88 -8.00
C LEU A 43 -0.31 7.61 -7.34
N TYR A 44 -0.27 6.57 -6.50
CA TYR A 44 0.93 6.15 -5.80
C TYR A 44 1.81 5.28 -6.71
N GLU A 45 3.13 5.38 -6.56
CA GLU A 45 4.09 4.55 -7.30
C GLU A 45 3.84 3.05 -7.12
N ASN A 46 3.28 2.64 -6.00
CA ASN A 46 2.95 1.25 -5.69
C ASN A 46 1.68 0.74 -6.40
N ASN A 47 1.11 1.50 -7.36
CA ASN A 47 -0.11 1.20 -8.11
C ASN A 47 -1.42 1.30 -7.30
N ASP A 48 -1.40 1.96 -6.15
CA ASP A 48 -2.60 2.29 -5.41
C ASP A 48 -3.20 3.62 -5.85
N VAL A 49 -4.51 3.75 -5.70
CA VAL A 49 -5.21 5.02 -5.88
C VAL A 49 -6.05 5.32 -4.66
N SER A 50 -5.97 6.56 -4.17
CA SER A 50 -6.87 7.08 -3.13
C SER A 50 -7.70 8.23 -3.69
N TRP A 51 -8.97 8.28 -3.33
CA TRP A 51 -9.90 9.33 -3.75
C TRP A 51 -10.29 10.21 -2.55
N LYS A 52 -10.18 11.54 -2.72
CA LYS A 52 -10.79 12.55 -1.83
C LYS A 52 -11.99 13.14 -2.58
N VAL A 53 -13.19 12.75 -2.17
CA VAL A 53 -14.45 13.19 -2.77
C VAL A 53 -15.10 14.20 -1.81
N PRO A 54 -15.38 15.45 -2.24
CA PRO A 54 -16.03 16.45 -1.40
C PRO A 54 -17.40 16.00 -0.88
N ASP A 55 -17.77 16.46 0.32
CA ASP A 55 -19.07 16.13 0.92
C ASP A 55 -20.22 16.66 0.05
N GLY A 56 -21.16 15.77 -0.29
CA GLY A 56 -22.29 16.08 -1.18
C GLY A 56 -22.03 15.79 -2.67
N SER A 57 -20.80 15.43 -3.07
CA SER A 57 -20.52 14.93 -4.43
C SER A 57 -21.13 13.55 -4.68
N GLU A 58 -21.56 13.30 -5.92
CA GLU A 58 -22.20 12.04 -6.32
C GLU A 58 -21.20 10.88 -6.34
N ILE A 59 -21.56 9.71 -5.79
CA ILE A 59 -20.65 8.54 -5.78
C ILE A 59 -20.58 7.94 -7.19
N MET A 60 -19.53 8.30 -7.94
CA MET A 60 -19.22 7.64 -9.21
C MET A 60 -18.64 6.24 -8.97
N PRO A 61 -18.91 5.27 -9.87
CA PRO A 61 -18.30 3.95 -9.84
C PRO A 61 -16.79 3.93 -9.55
N PHE A 62 -16.01 4.68 -10.32
CA PHE A 62 -14.56 4.64 -10.22
C PHE A 62 -14.00 5.21 -8.90
N PHE A 63 -14.78 5.90 -8.05
CA PHE A 63 -14.32 6.39 -6.73
C PHE A 63 -14.02 5.27 -5.73
N ASN A 64 -14.53 4.08 -5.99
CA ASN A 64 -14.24 2.91 -5.19
C ASN A 64 -13.06 2.11 -5.77
N SER A 65 -12.36 2.66 -6.77
CA SER A 65 -11.09 2.13 -7.24
C SER A 65 -10.02 2.35 -6.21
N ASP A 66 -9.24 1.31 -5.92
CA ASP A 66 -8.18 1.31 -4.92
C ASP A 66 -6.81 0.99 -5.54
N THR A 67 -6.81 0.51 -6.79
CA THR A 67 -5.61 0.13 -7.54
C THR A 67 -5.74 0.51 -9.00
N TYR A 68 -4.60 0.71 -9.67
CA TYR A 68 -4.56 1.03 -11.09
C TYR A 68 -3.37 0.37 -11.81
N GLU A 69 -3.44 0.28 -13.14
CA GLU A 69 -2.36 -0.24 -13.98
C GLU A 69 -2.21 0.62 -15.25
N PHE A 70 -0.96 0.88 -15.64
CA PHE A 70 -0.63 1.44 -16.96
C PHE A 70 -0.58 0.34 -18.01
N VAL A 71 -1.33 0.51 -19.09
CA VAL A 71 -1.35 -0.42 -20.22
C VAL A 71 -0.94 0.31 -21.48
N LYS A 72 0.23 -0.04 -22.01
CA LYS A 72 0.66 0.43 -23.33
C LYS A 72 0.06 -0.45 -24.42
N ARG A 73 -0.76 0.12 -25.31
CA ARG A 73 -1.21 -0.59 -26.52
C ARG A 73 -0.25 -0.30 -27.66
N ILE A 74 0.64 -1.25 -27.95
CA ILE A 74 1.46 -1.22 -29.16
C ILE A 74 0.53 -1.49 -30.35
N ARG A 75 0.23 -0.47 -31.15
CA ARG A 75 -0.41 -0.68 -32.45
C ARG A 75 0.68 -1.07 -33.46
N PRO A 76 0.52 -2.16 -34.24
CA PRO A 76 1.42 -2.41 -35.34
C PRO A 76 1.36 -1.21 -36.30
N ALA A 77 2.51 -0.61 -36.57
CA ALA A 77 2.60 0.52 -37.50
C ALA A 77 2.12 0.08 -38.88
N LEU A 78 0.94 0.57 -39.29
CA LEU A 78 0.64 0.67 -40.71
C LEU A 78 1.64 1.66 -41.29
N ILE A 79 2.30 1.23 -42.37
CA ILE A 79 3.41 1.88 -43.06
C ILE A 79 3.23 3.41 -43.08
N GLY A 80 4.13 4.14 -42.42
CA GLY A 80 4.26 5.60 -42.56
C GLY A 80 3.85 6.49 -41.36
N ARG A 81 3.44 5.95 -40.20
CA ARG A 81 3.31 6.75 -38.96
C ARG A 81 4.19 6.23 -37.84
N ARG A 82 4.86 7.14 -37.13
CA ARG A 82 5.65 6.87 -35.90
C ARG A 82 4.78 6.13 -34.87
N GLU A 83 5.39 5.17 -34.16
CA GLU A 83 4.78 4.52 -33.00
C GLU A 83 4.29 5.59 -32.01
N THR A 84 2.98 5.68 -31.80
CA THR A 84 2.43 6.43 -30.68
C THR A 84 2.09 5.41 -29.58
N ASP A 85 2.89 5.40 -28.53
CA ASP A 85 2.59 4.67 -27.29
C ASP A 85 1.33 5.28 -26.68
N VAL A 86 0.16 4.74 -27.00
CA VAL A 86 -1.07 5.11 -26.31
C VAL A 86 -1.07 4.38 -24.97
N ILE A 87 -0.90 5.15 -23.91
CA ILE A 87 -1.02 4.69 -22.53
C ILE A 87 -2.50 4.74 -22.14
N SER A 88 -3.05 3.62 -21.67
CA SER A 88 -4.33 3.59 -20.97
C SER A 88 -4.12 3.34 -19.48
N LEU A 89 -4.89 4.03 -18.65
CA LEU A 89 -4.98 3.79 -17.21
C LEU A 89 -6.18 2.88 -16.97
N LYS A 90 -5.93 1.70 -16.39
CA LYS A 90 -6.98 0.80 -15.95
C LYS A 90 -7.16 0.96 -14.45
N PHE A 91 -8.25 1.59 -14.05
CA PHE A 91 -8.63 1.68 -12.65
C PHE A 91 -9.40 0.43 -12.25
N PHE A 92 -9.02 -0.11 -11.11
CA PHE A 92 -9.61 -1.28 -10.51
C PHE A 92 -10.33 -0.88 -9.22
N GLY A 93 -11.66 -0.79 -9.33
CA GLY A 93 -12.58 -0.83 -8.20
C GLY A 93 -13.91 -0.12 -8.50
N THR A 94 -14.91 -0.99 -8.34
CA THR A 94 -16.38 -0.90 -8.28
C THR A 94 -17.18 0.09 -9.15
N CYS A 95 -17.79 -0.45 -10.20
CA CYS A 95 -19.23 -0.75 -10.10
C CYS A 95 -19.40 -2.15 -10.68
N ALA A 96 -20.01 -3.06 -9.90
CA ALA A 96 -20.21 -4.46 -10.28
C ALA A 96 -18.93 -5.20 -10.74
N GLU A 97 -17.79 -4.96 -10.07
CA GLU A 97 -16.51 -5.68 -10.31
C GLU A 97 -15.91 -5.49 -11.72
N HIS A 98 -16.24 -4.37 -12.39
CA HIS A 98 -15.64 -4.02 -13.68
C HIS A 98 -14.34 -3.22 -13.56
N VAL A 99 -13.41 -3.55 -14.46
CA VAL A 99 -12.24 -2.72 -14.75
C VAL A 99 -12.68 -1.56 -15.64
N ILE A 100 -12.48 -0.33 -15.19
CA ILE A 100 -12.73 0.88 -15.97
C ILE A 100 -11.40 1.26 -16.62
N GLU A 101 -11.42 1.39 -17.94
CA GLU A 101 -10.24 1.74 -18.72
C GLU A 101 -10.41 3.17 -19.24
N PHE A 102 -9.49 4.04 -18.87
CA PHE A 102 -9.37 5.38 -19.39
C PHE A 102 -8.22 5.42 -20.38
N LYS A 103 -8.46 6.00 -21.55
CA LYS A 103 -7.37 6.44 -22.42
C LYS A 103 -6.79 7.73 -21.82
N VAL A 104 -5.47 7.81 -21.74
CA VAL A 104 -4.77 8.90 -21.05
C VAL A 104 -4.03 9.76 -22.07
N GLU A 105 -4.24 11.06 -21.97
CA GLU A 105 -3.46 12.08 -22.68
C GLU A 105 -2.95 13.07 -21.63
N THR A 106 -1.65 13.34 -21.58
CA THR A 106 -1.04 14.21 -20.56
C THR A 106 -0.16 15.28 -21.19
N SER A 107 -0.24 16.50 -20.66
CA SER A 107 0.62 17.64 -21.00
C SER A 107 0.92 18.43 -19.72
N ASP A 108 2.20 18.51 -19.32
CA ASP A 108 2.67 19.20 -18.12
C ASP A 108 1.80 18.93 -16.87
N ASP A 109 1.04 19.94 -16.42
CA ASP A 109 0.16 19.89 -15.24
C ASP A 109 -1.27 19.41 -15.56
N LEU A 110 -1.55 18.89 -16.75
CA LEU A 110 -2.88 18.48 -17.19
C LEU A 110 -2.92 16.99 -17.62
N MET A 111 -3.94 16.28 -17.15
CA MET A 111 -4.27 14.91 -17.54
C MET A 111 -5.72 14.83 -18.04
N LEU A 112 -5.90 14.31 -19.25
CA LEU A 112 -7.20 13.98 -19.84
C LEU A 112 -7.43 12.48 -19.75
N LEU A 113 -8.48 12.10 -19.03
CA LEU A 113 -8.94 10.72 -18.87
C LEU A 113 -10.21 10.50 -19.68
N THR A 114 -10.12 9.76 -20.78
CA THR A 114 -11.27 9.44 -21.64
C THR A 114 -11.82 8.06 -21.33
N CYS A 115 -13.04 7.97 -20.80
CA CYS A 115 -13.77 6.72 -20.60
C CYS A 115 -14.64 6.41 -21.82
N GLU A 116 -14.42 5.26 -22.47
CA GLU A 116 -15.11 4.89 -23.71
C GLU A 116 -16.65 5.07 -23.61
N ARG A 117 -17.20 5.96 -24.47
CA ARG A 117 -18.65 6.24 -24.61
C ARG A 117 -19.36 6.74 -23.36
N CYS A 118 -18.63 7.17 -22.33
CA CYS A 118 -19.21 7.75 -21.12
C CYS A 118 -18.86 9.25 -21.00
N CYS A 119 -17.62 9.56 -20.64
CA CYS A 119 -17.19 10.91 -20.31
C CYS A 119 -15.69 11.12 -20.55
N ILE A 120 -15.30 12.39 -20.59
CA ILE A 120 -13.92 12.85 -20.57
C ILE A 120 -13.72 13.63 -19.28
N LEU A 121 -12.76 13.24 -18.46
CA LEU A 121 -12.36 13.97 -17.25
C LEU A 121 -11.10 14.77 -17.56
N GLN A 122 -11.16 16.07 -17.33
CA GLN A 122 -9.99 16.92 -17.32
C GLN A 122 -9.50 17.04 -15.88
N CYS A 123 -8.23 16.73 -15.66
CA CYS A 123 -7.62 16.69 -14.36
C CYS A 123 -6.38 17.58 -14.34
N GLN A 124 -6.22 18.37 -13.30
CA GLN A 124 -5.05 19.23 -13.09
C GLN A 124 -4.18 18.67 -11.98
N LYS A 125 -2.86 18.63 -12.19
CA LYS A 125 -1.91 18.21 -11.18
C LYS A 125 -1.95 19.20 -10.03
N VAL A 126 -2.18 18.69 -8.84
CA VAL A 126 -2.08 19.49 -7.62
C VAL A 126 -0.60 19.57 -7.31
N LYS A 127 0.01 20.73 -7.53
CA LYS A 127 1.36 21.02 -7.03
C LYS A 127 1.31 20.76 -5.54
N SER A 128 2.09 19.77 -5.11
CA SER A 128 2.21 19.24 -3.74
C SER A 128 1.34 20.00 -2.73
N GLU A 129 0.17 19.42 -2.38
CA GLU A 129 -0.43 19.70 -1.08
C GLU A 129 0.69 19.55 -0.05
N GLU A 130 0.77 20.53 0.86
CA GLU A 130 1.57 20.51 2.08
C GLU A 130 1.85 19.08 2.52
N MET A 131 3.11 18.79 2.78
CA MET A 131 3.43 17.60 3.56
C MET A 131 2.90 17.91 4.97
N GLU A 132 1.59 17.74 5.18
CA GLU A 132 0.94 17.98 6.45
C GLU A 132 1.58 16.98 7.43
N LEU A 133 2.51 17.49 8.23
CA LEU A 133 3.29 16.74 9.20
C LEU A 133 2.37 16.37 10.39
N ASP A 134 1.31 15.59 10.13
CA ASP A 134 0.30 15.18 11.12
C ASP A 134 0.78 13.89 11.81
N SER A 135 1.36 14.03 13.00
CA SER A 135 1.90 12.92 13.78
C SER A 135 0.83 12.21 14.64
N PRO A 136 1.01 10.92 14.98
CA PRO A 136 0.13 10.21 15.91
C PRO A 136 0.06 10.90 17.28
N TYR A 137 -1.15 11.06 17.80
CA TYR A 137 -1.37 11.74 19.09
C TYR A 137 -1.49 10.73 20.23
N SER A 138 -0.79 10.98 21.34
CA SER A 138 -0.71 10.04 22.47
C SER A 138 -0.37 10.72 23.78
N PHE A 139 -0.94 10.18 24.87
CA PHE A 139 -0.57 10.48 26.25
C PHE A 139 0.17 9.34 26.97
N MET A 140 0.62 8.31 26.25
CA MET A 140 1.33 7.17 26.87
C MET A 140 2.52 7.54 27.76
N PRO A 141 3.33 8.57 27.46
CA PRO A 141 4.42 8.97 28.36
C PRO A 141 3.94 9.26 29.79
N ALA A 142 2.73 9.81 29.98
CA ALA A 142 2.15 10.00 31.31
C ALA A 142 1.83 8.68 32.02
N LEU A 143 1.34 7.68 31.28
CA LEU A 143 0.99 6.38 31.84
C LEU A 143 2.24 5.56 32.20
N GLU A 144 3.24 5.55 31.34
CA GLU A 144 4.46 4.75 31.48
C GLU A 144 5.32 5.22 32.65
N GLU A 145 5.48 6.54 32.77
CA GLU A 145 6.27 7.16 33.84
C GLU A 145 5.43 7.39 35.12
N GLY A 146 4.10 7.46 35.01
CA GLY A 146 3.17 7.56 36.14
C GLY A 146 3.27 8.87 36.95
N PHE A 147 3.79 9.96 36.36
CA PHE A 147 3.92 11.26 37.02
C PHE A 147 2.57 11.96 37.22
N PHE A 148 2.37 12.63 38.36
CA PHE A 148 1.14 13.38 38.69
C PHE A 148 -0.15 12.53 38.77
N SER A 149 -0.04 11.20 38.93
CA SER A 149 -1.20 10.33 39.08
C SER A 149 -2.04 10.69 40.32
N ASP A 150 -3.34 10.88 40.13
CA ASP A 150 -4.31 11.26 41.17
C ASP A 150 -5.40 10.19 41.39
N LEU A 151 -5.35 9.10 40.61
CA LEU A 151 -6.28 7.98 40.70
C LEU A 151 -5.53 6.64 40.75
N ILE A 152 -5.98 5.73 41.60
CA ILE A 152 -5.46 4.35 41.66
C ILE A 152 -6.61 3.37 41.44
N ILE A 153 -6.48 2.52 40.43
CA ILE A 153 -7.41 1.42 40.15
C ILE A 153 -6.72 0.10 40.49
N ARG A 154 -7.42 -0.78 41.19
CA ARG A 154 -6.89 -2.09 41.60
C ARG A 154 -7.58 -3.20 40.82
N SER A 155 -6.77 -4.04 40.18
CA SER A 155 -7.26 -5.21 39.46
C SER A 155 -7.72 -6.32 40.41
N LYS A 156 -8.31 -7.38 39.83
CA LYS A 156 -8.69 -8.59 40.56
C LYS A 156 -7.51 -9.29 41.24
N SER A 157 -6.31 -9.23 40.66
CA SER A 157 -5.09 -9.80 41.25
C SER A 157 -4.52 -8.97 42.41
N GLY A 158 -5.00 -7.72 42.55
CA GLY A 158 -4.43 -6.74 43.46
C GLY A 158 -3.39 -5.81 42.83
N ARG A 159 -3.10 -5.94 41.52
CA ARG A 159 -2.20 -5.02 40.80
C ARG A 159 -2.80 -3.61 40.78
N GLU A 160 -1.97 -2.61 41.09
CA GLU A 160 -2.37 -1.21 41.13
C GLU A 160 -1.97 -0.49 39.83
N PHE A 161 -2.91 0.28 39.28
CA PHE A 161 -2.74 1.12 38.10
C PHE A 161 -2.85 2.58 38.55
N LYS A 162 -1.74 3.32 38.44
CA LYS A 162 -1.68 4.77 38.71
C LYS A 162 -2.11 5.52 37.46
N LEU A 163 -3.20 6.28 37.57
CA LEU A 163 -3.87 6.92 36.44
C LEU A 163 -4.16 8.40 36.74
N HIS A 164 -4.56 9.12 35.69
CA HIS A 164 -4.85 10.55 35.72
C HIS A 164 -6.33 10.77 35.43
N SER A 165 -7.09 11.23 36.43
CA SER A 165 -8.53 11.47 36.32
C SER A 165 -8.85 12.46 35.18
N ILE A 166 -7.98 13.44 34.97
CA ILE A 166 -8.11 14.44 33.90
C ILE A 166 -7.98 13.79 32.51
N LEU A 167 -6.99 12.94 32.26
CA LEU A 167 -6.81 12.28 30.96
C LEU A 167 -7.92 11.24 30.70
N LEU A 168 -8.34 10.52 31.74
CA LEU A 168 -9.48 9.61 31.64
C LEU A 168 -10.78 10.34 31.31
N SER A 169 -10.97 11.55 31.84
CA SER A 169 -12.12 12.41 31.51
C SER A 169 -12.08 12.94 30.07
N LEU A 170 -10.89 13.11 29.48
CA LEU A 170 -10.75 13.42 28.06
C LEU A 170 -11.22 12.25 27.21
N ALA A 171 -10.89 11.01 27.56
CA ALA A 171 -11.35 9.83 26.81
C ALA A 171 -12.86 9.59 27.00
N VAL A 172 -13.35 9.67 28.24
CA VAL A 172 -14.75 9.42 28.59
C VAL A 172 -15.27 10.50 29.56
N PRO A 173 -15.87 11.59 29.03
CA PRO A 173 -16.31 12.74 29.83
C PRO A 173 -17.54 12.46 30.71
N SER A 174 -18.40 11.55 30.28
CA SER A 174 -19.67 11.24 30.94
C SER A 174 -19.53 10.39 32.22
N HIS A 175 -18.31 10.03 32.60
CA HIS A 175 -18.06 9.03 33.63
C HIS A 175 -17.38 9.61 34.86
N ASN A 176 -17.85 9.24 36.06
CA ASN A 176 -17.25 9.71 37.31
C ASN A 176 -16.15 8.77 37.79
N TRP A 177 -14.91 9.07 37.39
CA TRP A 177 -13.72 8.28 37.68
C TRP A 177 -13.39 8.16 39.17
N LYS A 178 -13.90 9.07 40.03
CA LYS A 178 -13.67 9.02 41.49
C LYS A 178 -14.35 7.83 42.17
N LEU A 179 -15.36 7.23 41.55
CA LEU A 179 -16.05 6.04 42.08
C LEU A 179 -15.31 4.73 41.78
N SER A 180 -14.14 4.78 41.11
CA SER A 180 -13.30 3.63 40.72
C SER A 180 -14.08 2.42 40.15
N PRO A 181 -14.93 2.63 39.14
CA PRO A 181 -15.87 1.62 38.64
C PRO A 181 -15.21 0.43 37.92
N LEU A 182 -13.93 0.56 37.55
CA LEU A 182 -13.14 -0.49 36.92
C LEU A 182 -12.42 -1.39 37.95
N ASN A 183 -12.59 -1.13 39.26
CA ASN A 183 -11.96 -1.95 40.29
C ASN A 183 -12.43 -3.41 40.24
N GLY A 184 -11.50 -4.35 40.42
CA GLY A 184 -11.79 -5.78 40.42
C GLY A 184 -11.91 -6.40 39.02
N MET A 185 -11.66 -5.64 37.95
CA MET A 185 -11.52 -6.19 36.60
C MET A 185 -10.22 -7.00 36.45
N PRO A 186 -10.17 -7.97 35.51
CA PRO A 186 -8.94 -8.72 35.23
C PRO A 186 -7.79 -7.83 34.75
N ASP A 187 -6.56 -8.19 35.10
CA ASP A 187 -5.35 -7.42 34.79
C ASP A 187 -5.17 -7.16 33.28
N HIS A 188 -5.41 -8.18 32.45
CA HIS A 188 -5.30 -8.07 30.99
C HIS A 188 -6.36 -7.13 30.39
N VAL A 189 -7.57 -7.13 30.94
CA VAL A 189 -8.65 -6.22 30.52
C VAL A 189 -8.31 -4.78 30.90
N LEU A 190 -7.87 -4.55 32.14
CA LEU A 190 -7.46 -3.21 32.59
C LEU A 190 -6.27 -2.67 31.82
N THR A 191 -5.24 -3.49 31.59
CA THR A 191 -4.06 -3.07 30.80
C THR A 191 -4.47 -2.63 29.39
N THR A 192 -5.34 -3.41 28.74
CA THR A 192 -5.82 -3.11 27.39
C THR A 192 -6.69 -1.86 27.35
N LEU A 193 -7.61 -1.73 28.33
CA LEU A 193 -8.52 -0.59 28.41
C LEU A 193 -7.77 0.70 28.71
N VAL A 194 -6.86 0.68 29.67
CA VAL A 194 -6.06 1.87 30.04
C VAL A 194 -5.20 2.30 28.86
N HIS A 195 -4.58 1.37 28.12
CA HIS A 195 -3.86 1.71 26.89
C HIS A 195 -4.75 2.47 25.90
N PHE A 196 -5.97 1.98 25.65
CA PHE A 196 -6.92 2.67 24.78
C PHE A 196 -7.29 4.07 25.28
N LEU A 197 -7.46 4.26 26.59
CA LEU A 197 -7.85 5.57 27.14
C LEU A 197 -6.77 6.65 26.97
N TYR A 198 -5.51 6.26 26.75
CA TYR A 198 -4.39 7.19 26.56
C TYR A 198 -3.95 7.32 25.10
N ASN A 199 -4.37 6.40 24.21
CA ASN A 199 -3.95 6.34 22.80
C ASN A 199 -5.07 6.30 21.77
N GLU A 200 -6.31 6.03 22.17
CA GLU A 200 -7.43 5.75 21.26
C GLU A 200 -7.22 4.57 20.30
N CYS A 201 -6.24 3.70 20.58
CA CYS A 201 -5.94 2.50 19.81
C CYS A 201 -5.84 1.25 20.71
N LEU A 202 -5.76 0.07 20.10
CA LEU A 202 -5.55 -1.22 20.77
C LEU A 202 -4.04 -1.45 21.02
N PRO A 203 -3.64 -2.17 22.08
CA PRO A 203 -2.24 -2.48 22.29
C PRO A 203 -1.70 -3.49 21.27
N ALA A 204 -0.44 -3.32 20.87
CA ALA A 204 0.27 -4.30 20.07
C ALA A 204 0.34 -5.66 20.79
N GLY A 205 0.06 -6.75 20.06
CA GLY A 205 0.06 -8.11 20.62
C GLY A 205 -1.21 -8.51 21.38
N LEU A 206 -2.31 -7.76 21.24
CA LEU A 206 -3.62 -8.14 21.78
C LEU A 206 -4.02 -9.57 21.35
N SER A 207 -4.44 -10.41 22.29
CA SER A 207 -4.94 -11.76 22.00
C SER A 207 -6.45 -11.77 21.74
N GLU A 208 -6.95 -12.75 20.97
CA GLU A 208 -8.39 -12.93 20.76
C GLU A 208 -9.15 -13.20 22.06
N GLU A 209 -8.52 -13.89 23.03
CA GLU A 209 -9.12 -14.15 24.34
C GLU A 209 -9.30 -12.85 25.12
N THR A 210 -8.24 -12.04 25.20
CA THR A 210 -8.27 -10.73 25.86
C THR A 210 -9.32 -9.81 25.24
N ALA A 211 -9.41 -9.75 23.91
CA ALA A 211 -10.42 -8.94 23.22
C ALA A 211 -11.87 -9.39 23.54
N ARG A 212 -12.13 -10.70 23.61
CA ARG A 212 -13.45 -11.24 24.01
C ARG A 212 -13.77 -10.90 25.47
N ASP A 213 -12.79 -10.99 26.36
CA ASP A 213 -12.96 -10.65 27.78
C ASP A 213 -13.21 -9.17 28.01
N CYS A 214 -12.54 -8.29 27.25
CA CYS A 214 -12.81 -6.86 27.22
C CYS A 214 -14.27 -6.56 26.84
N ILE A 215 -14.76 -7.18 25.76
CA ILE A 215 -16.16 -7.00 25.32
C ILE A 215 -17.13 -7.48 26.41
N LYS A 216 -16.93 -8.69 26.96
CA LYS A 216 -17.80 -9.26 28.00
C LYS A 216 -17.85 -8.39 29.26
N SER A 217 -16.69 -7.89 29.68
CA SER A 217 -16.56 -7.14 30.93
C SER A 217 -17.09 -5.70 30.82
N LEU A 218 -17.17 -5.16 29.60
CA LEU A 218 -17.64 -3.78 29.34
C LEU A 218 -19.02 -3.72 28.67
N THR A 219 -19.71 -4.86 28.49
CA THR A 219 -21.03 -4.90 27.82
C THR A 219 -22.08 -4.04 28.53
N SER A 220 -21.97 -3.86 29.85
CA SER A 220 -22.91 -3.05 30.65
C SER A 220 -22.54 -1.56 30.73
N MET A 221 -21.46 -1.11 30.08
CA MET A 221 -20.93 0.25 30.15
C MET A 221 -20.93 0.90 28.75
N PRO A 222 -22.03 1.59 28.34
CA PRO A 222 -22.18 2.13 26.98
C PRO A 222 -21.15 3.19 26.61
N GLU A 223 -20.54 3.85 27.61
CA GLU A 223 -19.48 4.82 27.42
C GLU A 223 -18.21 4.25 26.76
N PHE A 224 -17.99 2.93 26.80
CA PHE A 224 -16.85 2.26 26.14
C PHE A 224 -17.23 1.63 24.79
N ASN A 225 -18.34 2.01 24.17
CA ASN A 225 -18.80 1.45 22.89
C ASN A 225 -17.78 1.60 21.75
N THR A 226 -16.99 2.68 21.74
CA THR A 226 -15.90 2.87 20.76
C THR A 226 -14.83 1.79 20.93
N PHE A 227 -14.37 1.56 22.17
CA PHE A 227 -13.40 0.51 22.48
C PHE A 227 -13.92 -0.90 22.19
N THR A 228 -15.15 -1.21 22.58
CA THR A 228 -15.74 -2.54 22.32
C THR A 228 -15.93 -2.76 20.82
N SER A 229 -16.27 -1.73 20.06
CA SER A 229 -16.32 -1.78 18.58
C SER A 229 -14.94 -2.04 17.97
N LEU A 230 -13.86 -1.45 18.49
CA LEU A 230 -12.49 -1.74 18.05
C LEU A 230 -12.11 -3.20 18.36
N CYS A 231 -12.44 -3.72 19.56
CA CYS A 231 -12.21 -5.13 19.90
C CYS A 231 -13.00 -6.09 19.00
N GLN A 232 -14.25 -5.76 18.66
CA GLN A 232 -15.06 -6.55 17.71
C GLN A 232 -14.45 -6.54 16.31
N THR A 233 -13.95 -5.38 15.87
CA THR A 233 -13.26 -5.20 14.59
C THR A 233 -11.99 -6.04 14.55
N PHE A 234 -11.17 -6.00 15.60
CA PHE A 234 -9.98 -6.83 15.77
C PHE A 234 -10.30 -8.34 15.66
N LEU A 235 -11.33 -8.83 16.37
CA LEU A 235 -11.75 -10.23 16.30
C LEU A 235 -12.23 -10.61 14.90
N ARG A 236 -12.98 -9.73 14.23
CA ARG A 236 -13.47 -9.95 12.86
C ARG A 236 -12.31 -10.08 11.86
N ASN A 237 -11.29 -9.22 11.97
CA ASN A 237 -10.11 -9.26 11.09
C ASN A 237 -9.23 -10.48 11.33
N THR A 238 -9.01 -10.80 12.60
CA THR A 238 -8.20 -11.96 12.98
C THR A 238 -8.85 -13.26 12.51
N ALA A 239 -10.18 -13.39 12.66
CA ALA A 239 -10.93 -14.53 12.14
C ALA A 239 -10.84 -14.64 10.61
N LEU A 240 -10.89 -13.51 9.90
CA LEU A 240 -10.74 -13.51 8.44
C LEU A 240 -9.34 -13.95 8.00
N ARG A 241 -8.30 -13.46 8.68
CA ARG A 241 -6.91 -13.87 8.43
C ARG A 241 -6.76 -15.38 8.65
N HIS A 242 -7.29 -15.91 9.75
CA HIS A 242 -7.30 -17.36 10.01
C HIS A 242 -8.05 -18.14 8.92
N GLN A 243 -9.19 -17.66 8.47
CA GLN A 243 -9.96 -18.30 7.40
C GLN A 243 -9.18 -18.37 6.08
N ILE A 244 -8.49 -17.29 5.70
CA ILE A 244 -7.68 -17.24 4.48
C ILE A 244 -6.49 -18.20 4.56
N VAL A 245 -5.78 -18.18 5.69
CA VAL A 245 -4.64 -19.08 5.94
C VAL A 245 -5.10 -20.53 5.86
N SER A 246 -6.20 -20.88 6.54
CA SER A 246 -6.78 -22.22 6.53
C SER A 246 -7.19 -22.67 5.13
N LEU A 247 -7.80 -21.81 4.30
CA LEU A 247 -8.15 -22.15 2.91
C LEU A 247 -6.91 -22.47 2.08
N ILE A 248 -5.82 -21.72 2.26
CA ILE A 248 -4.56 -21.94 1.53
C ILE A 248 -3.88 -23.22 2.00
N ASP A 249 -3.79 -23.44 3.31
CA ASP A 249 -3.20 -24.65 3.89
C ASP A 249 -3.99 -25.91 3.48
N ASP A 250 -5.31 -25.80 3.42
CA ASP A 250 -6.18 -26.86 2.92
C ASP A 250 -5.93 -27.19 1.44
N MET A 251 -5.71 -26.18 0.58
CA MET A 251 -5.35 -26.39 -0.82
C MET A 251 -4.00 -27.12 -0.94
N HIS A 252 -3.00 -26.73 -0.14
CA HIS A 252 -1.72 -27.43 -0.07
C HIS A 252 -1.86 -28.85 0.46
N SER A 253 -2.73 -29.07 1.45
CA SER A 253 -3.06 -30.40 1.98
C SER A 253 -3.69 -31.29 0.90
N CYS A 254 -4.62 -30.77 0.11
CA CYS A 254 -5.20 -31.48 -1.04
C CYS A 254 -4.12 -31.85 -2.07
N ALA A 255 -3.21 -30.92 -2.40
CA ALA A 255 -2.10 -31.20 -3.31
C ALA A 255 -1.17 -32.30 -2.78
N ASN A 256 -0.81 -32.27 -1.49
CA ASN A 256 -0.01 -33.33 -0.85
C ASN A 256 -0.73 -34.68 -0.83
N LYS A 257 -2.03 -34.71 -0.53
CA LYS A 257 -2.84 -35.93 -0.61
C LYS A 257 -2.80 -36.52 -2.02
N ILE A 258 -2.91 -35.69 -3.06
CA ILE A 258 -2.80 -36.13 -4.47
C ILE A 258 -1.43 -36.74 -4.72
N ILE A 259 -0.33 -36.04 -4.39
CA ILE A 259 1.04 -36.56 -4.58
C ILE A 259 1.19 -37.93 -3.89
N ASN A 260 0.80 -38.03 -2.62
CA ASN A 260 0.91 -39.25 -1.83
C ASN A 260 0.15 -40.45 -2.43
N LEU A 261 -0.99 -40.22 -3.09
CA LEU A 261 -1.74 -41.28 -3.77
C LEU A 261 -0.94 -41.92 -4.94
N PHE A 262 -0.04 -41.18 -5.58
CA PHE A 262 0.80 -41.67 -6.69
C PHE A 262 2.19 -42.13 -6.25
N THR A 263 2.63 -41.83 -5.03
CA THR A 263 3.96 -42.24 -4.54
C THR A 263 4.06 -43.76 -4.29
N CYS A 264 5.20 -44.34 -4.68
CA CYS A 264 5.59 -45.71 -4.33
C CYS A 264 6.97 -45.72 -3.66
N LYS A 265 7.25 -46.71 -2.79
CA LYS A 265 8.59 -46.89 -2.21
C LYS A 265 9.61 -47.15 -3.33
N LYS A 266 10.73 -46.42 -3.33
CA LYS A 266 11.81 -46.59 -4.34
C LYS A 266 12.33 -48.05 -4.31
N PRO A 267 12.47 -48.72 -5.46
CA PRO A 267 13.00 -50.09 -5.50
C PRO A 267 14.44 -50.11 -4.99
N HIS A 268 14.73 -51.01 -4.04
CA HIS A 268 16.08 -51.16 -3.45
C HIS A 268 17.07 -51.88 -4.39
N SER A 269 16.63 -52.31 -5.58
CA SER A 269 17.49 -52.93 -6.60
C SER A 269 16.99 -52.64 -8.01
N LYS A 270 17.93 -52.47 -8.95
CA LYS A 270 17.63 -52.25 -10.38
C LYS A 270 17.03 -53.53 -10.98
N GLY A 271 15.75 -53.49 -11.35
CA GLY A 271 15.13 -54.48 -12.24
C GLY A 271 13.93 -55.24 -11.70
N VAL A 272 13.54 -55.08 -10.44
CA VAL A 272 12.29 -55.67 -9.89
C VAL A 272 11.25 -54.56 -9.77
N MET A 273 10.09 -54.75 -10.42
CA MET A 273 8.93 -53.88 -10.23
C MET A 273 8.52 -53.93 -8.75
N PRO A 274 8.35 -52.79 -8.05
CA PRO A 274 7.83 -52.81 -6.70
C PRO A 274 6.48 -53.51 -6.68
N ASP A 275 6.26 -54.50 -5.81
CA ASP A 275 4.95 -55.16 -5.64
C ASP A 275 3.82 -54.15 -5.33
N ASP A 276 4.18 -52.99 -4.78
CA ASP A 276 3.28 -51.86 -4.49
C ASP A 276 3.02 -50.90 -5.66
N ALA A 277 3.65 -51.10 -6.83
CA ALA A 277 3.57 -50.18 -7.97
C ALA A 277 2.11 -50.02 -8.46
N LEU A 278 1.64 -48.78 -8.58
CA LEU A 278 0.26 -48.47 -8.96
C LEU A 278 -0.12 -49.05 -10.33
N VAL A 279 0.85 -49.09 -11.23
CA VAL A 279 0.75 -49.63 -12.58
C VAL A 279 0.57 -51.15 -12.63
N ALA A 280 0.95 -51.87 -11.58
CA ALA A 280 0.78 -53.33 -11.51
C ALA A 280 -0.69 -53.74 -11.28
N ASN A 281 -1.55 -52.79 -10.86
CA ASN A 281 -2.97 -53.03 -10.65
C ASN A 281 -3.82 -51.93 -11.32
N PRO A 282 -4.38 -52.19 -12.51
CA PRO A 282 -5.22 -51.24 -13.25
C PRO A 282 -6.42 -50.71 -12.46
N GLN A 283 -7.03 -51.55 -11.61
CA GLN A 283 -8.17 -51.14 -10.76
C GLN A 283 -7.74 -50.13 -9.69
N LYS A 284 -6.58 -50.36 -9.07
CA LYS A 284 -5.98 -49.44 -8.08
C LYS A 284 -5.62 -48.10 -8.72
N LEU A 285 -5.11 -48.10 -9.95
CA LEU A 285 -4.82 -46.88 -10.73
C LEU A 285 -6.09 -46.07 -11.02
N CYS A 286 -7.17 -46.70 -11.51
CA CYS A 286 -8.44 -46.02 -11.74
C CYS A 286 -9.03 -45.43 -10.45
N TYR A 287 -8.96 -46.18 -9.34
CA TYR A 287 -9.39 -45.68 -8.03
C TYR A 287 -8.58 -44.46 -7.58
N VAL A 288 -7.25 -44.50 -7.72
CA VAL A 288 -6.36 -43.38 -7.37
C VAL A 288 -6.64 -42.14 -8.22
N ILE A 289 -6.83 -42.29 -9.54
CA ILE A 289 -7.18 -41.18 -10.42
C ILE A 289 -8.52 -40.56 -10.01
N LYS A 290 -9.53 -41.39 -9.71
CA LYS A 290 -10.84 -40.92 -9.19
C LYS A 290 -10.68 -40.14 -7.89
N GLN A 291 -9.91 -40.66 -6.93
CA GLN A 291 -9.68 -39.97 -5.66
C GLN A 291 -8.89 -38.67 -5.83
N ALA A 292 -7.85 -38.66 -6.67
CA ALA A 292 -7.06 -37.46 -6.95
C ALA A 292 -7.93 -36.37 -7.61
N THR A 293 -8.84 -36.76 -8.50
CA THR A 293 -9.81 -35.84 -9.12
C THR A 293 -10.75 -35.24 -8.08
N ARG A 294 -11.21 -36.04 -7.10
CA ARG A 294 -12.06 -35.54 -6.00
C ARG A 294 -11.35 -34.55 -5.10
N GLU A 295 -10.10 -34.86 -4.69
CA GLU A 295 -9.28 -33.92 -3.90
C GLU A 295 -8.96 -32.65 -4.69
N GLY A 296 -8.72 -32.76 -6.01
CA GLY A 296 -8.54 -31.61 -6.90
C GLY A 296 -9.78 -30.72 -6.96
N SER A 297 -10.98 -31.30 -7.03
CA SER A 297 -12.24 -30.55 -6.98
C SER A 297 -12.42 -29.79 -5.66
N VAL A 298 -12.02 -30.38 -4.53
CA VAL A 298 -12.03 -29.70 -3.21
C VAL A 298 -11.04 -28.54 -3.19
N ALA A 299 -9.82 -28.72 -3.69
CA ALA A 299 -8.83 -27.64 -3.78
C ALA A 299 -9.35 -26.48 -4.65
N CYS A 300 -9.92 -26.79 -5.82
CA CYS A 300 -10.51 -25.80 -6.72
C CYS A 300 -11.68 -25.05 -6.07
N SER A 301 -12.57 -25.73 -5.33
CA SER A 301 -13.67 -25.06 -4.66
C SER A 301 -13.20 -24.15 -3.52
N LYS A 302 -12.16 -24.54 -2.78
CA LYS A 302 -11.53 -23.69 -1.76
C LYS A 302 -10.85 -22.46 -2.37
N LEU A 303 -10.22 -22.58 -3.54
CA LEU A 303 -9.69 -21.42 -4.29
C LEU A 303 -10.82 -20.45 -4.68
N VAL A 304 -11.95 -20.97 -5.14
CA VAL A 304 -13.12 -20.15 -5.48
C VAL A 304 -13.67 -19.43 -4.24
N VAL A 305 -13.74 -20.11 -3.09
CA VAL A 305 -14.12 -19.49 -1.79
C VAL A 305 -13.14 -18.38 -1.41
N LEU A 306 -11.83 -18.61 -1.53
CA LEU A 306 -10.80 -17.61 -1.24
C LEU A 306 -10.99 -16.35 -2.12
N CYS A 307 -11.17 -16.53 -3.43
CA CYS A 307 -11.38 -15.43 -4.36
C CYS A 307 -12.68 -14.66 -4.07
N ASP A 308 -13.77 -15.36 -3.78
CA ASP A 308 -15.07 -14.79 -3.44
C ASP A 308 -15.03 -13.98 -2.12
N LEU A 309 -14.36 -14.54 -1.10
CA LEU A 309 -14.15 -13.90 0.19
C LEU A 309 -13.31 -12.64 0.07
N PHE A 310 -12.21 -12.69 -0.70
CA PHE A 310 -11.34 -11.54 -0.94
C PHE A 310 -12.08 -10.42 -1.71
N ALA A 311 -12.84 -10.77 -2.75
CA ALA A 311 -13.56 -9.79 -3.56
C ALA A 311 -14.73 -9.15 -2.81
N ARG A 312 -15.55 -9.93 -2.08
CA ARG A 312 -16.70 -9.38 -1.34
C ARG A 312 -16.29 -8.48 -0.19
N ARG A 313 -15.22 -8.85 0.51
CA ARG A 313 -14.70 -8.07 1.64
C ARG A 313 -13.69 -7.02 1.21
N SER A 314 -13.48 -6.81 -0.10
CA SER A 314 -12.53 -5.82 -0.61
C SER A 314 -12.86 -4.38 -0.21
N GLY A 315 -14.15 -4.03 -0.07
CA GLY A 315 -14.59 -2.73 0.43
C GLY A 315 -14.73 -2.66 1.95
N GLU A 316 -14.69 -3.81 2.63
CA GLU A 316 -14.70 -3.88 4.09
C GLU A 316 -13.27 -3.76 4.62
N LEU A 317 -12.30 -4.44 4.00
CA LEU A 317 -10.92 -4.50 4.47
C LEU A 317 -10.11 -3.24 4.13
N PRO A 318 -9.24 -2.81 5.04
CA PRO A 318 -8.26 -1.77 4.77
C PRO A 318 -7.26 -2.21 3.71
N GLN A 319 -6.62 -1.23 3.11
CA GLN A 319 -5.63 -1.44 2.05
C GLN A 319 -4.43 -2.29 2.51
N GLU A 320 -3.92 -2.06 3.72
CA GLU A 320 -2.78 -2.80 4.28
C GLU A 320 -3.07 -4.30 4.45
N GLU A 321 -4.20 -4.68 5.05
CA GLU A 321 -4.56 -6.09 5.22
C GLU A 321 -4.80 -6.79 3.88
N ARG A 322 -5.39 -6.10 2.91
CA ARG A 322 -5.52 -6.64 1.55
C ARG A 322 -4.16 -6.90 0.95
N HIS A 323 -3.17 -6.03 1.19
CA HIS A 323 -1.80 -6.29 0.77
C HIS A 323 -1.20 -7.48 1.49
N ASP A 324 -1.36 -7.63 2.80
CA ASP A 324 -0.78 -8.74 3.52
C ASP A 324 -1.38 -10.09 3.14
N ILE A 325 -2.68 -10.14 2.84
CA ILE A 325 -3.33 -11.33 2.25
C ILE A 325 -2.71 -11.66 0.88
N ILE A 326 -2.54 -10.65 0.02
CA ILE A 326 -1.92 -10.85 -1.31
C ILE A 326 -0.46 -11.29 -1.17
N LYS A 327 0.29 -10.75 -0.20
CA LYS A 327 1.67 -11.15 0.12
C LYS A 327 1.73 -12.59 0.63
N TYR A 328 0.79 -12.98 1.49
CA TYR A 328 0.70 -14.36 1.98
C TYR A 328 0.36 -15.33 0.84
N ALA A 329 -0.59 -15.00 -0.02
CA ALA A 329 -0.89 -15.81 -1.20
C ALA A 329 0.32 -15.90 -2.16
N HIS A 330 1.06 -14.80 -2.32
CA HIS A 330 2.30 -14.76 -3.09
C HIS A 330 3.38 -15.68 -2.50
N SER A 331 3.62 -15.62 -1.19
CA SER A 331 4.67 -16.41 -0.52
C SER A 331 4.40 -17.91 -0.55
N ARG A 332 3.13 -18.31 -0.71
CA ARG A 332 2.71 -19.72 -0.82
C ARG A 332 2.73 -20.25 -2.25
N LEU A 333 2.77 -19.38 -3.26
CA LEU A 333 2.79 -19.78 -4.66
C LEU A 333 4.01 -20.65 -5.04
N PRO A 334 5.26 -20.35 -4.63
CA PRO A 334 6.41 -21.22 -4.89
C PRO A 334 6.23 -22.63 -4.32
N VAL A 335 5.65 -22.74 -3.11
CA VAL A 335 5.35 -24.03 -2.48
C VAL A 335 4.37 -24.83 -3.33
N PHE A 336 3.30 -24.18 -3.83
CA PHE A 336 2.33 -24.82 -4.71
C PHE A 336 2.95 -25.28 -6.02
N ILE A 337 3.82 -24.46 -6.64
CA ILE A 337 4.51 -24.82 -7.88
C ILE A 337 5.40 -26.05 -7.66
N LYS A 338 6.13 -26.10 -6.55
CA LYS A 338 6.94 -27.27 -6.17
C LYS A 338 6.09 -28.52 -5.99
N GLN A 339 4.91 -28.42 -5.35
CA GLN A 339 3.98 -29.54 -5.22
C GLN A 339 3.48 -30.03 -6.58
N VAL A 340 3.17 -29.13 -7.51
CA VAL A 340 2.78 -29.50 -8.87
C VAL A 340 3.95 -30.19 -9.59
N GLN A 341 5.17 -29.69 -9.48
CA GLN A 341 6.36 -30.34 -10.03
C GLN A 341 6.55 -31.75 -9.47
N GLU A 342 6.51 -31.91 -8.15
CA GLU A 342 6.63 -33.21 -7.47
C GLU A 342 5.53 -34.19 -7.92
N PHE A 343 4.28 -33.72 -8.06
CA PHE A 343 3.20 -34.53 -8.62
C PHE A 343 3.55 -35.05 -10.02
N PHE A 344 3.99 -34.16 -10.93
CA PHE A 344 4.31 -34.57 -12.29
C PHE A 344 5.54 -35.46 -12.38
N GLU A 345 6.56 -35.28 -11.54
CA GLU A 345 7.72 -36.17 -11.45
C GLU A 345 7.31 -37.58 -10.97
N VAL A 346 6.48 -37.66 -9.92
CA VAL A 346 5.96 -38.93 -9.42
C VAL A 346 5.07 -39.60 -10.47
N PHE A 347 4.23 -38.83 -11.15
CA PHE A 347 3.34 -39.32 -12.20
C PHE A 347 4.13 -39.81 -13.42
N GLU A 348 5.13 -39.06 -13.89
CA GLU A 348 6.05 -39.46 -14.96
C GLU A 348 6.77 -40.76 -14.59
N PHE A 349 7.27 -40.87 -13.35
CA PHE A 349 7.90 -42.10 -12.86
C PHE A 349 6.96 -43.31 -12.95
N GLN A 350 5.68 -43.18 -12.57
CA GLN A 350 4.69 -44.24 -12.74
C GLN A 350 4.49 -44.60 -14.22
N LEU A 351 4.34 -43.61 -15.11
CA LEU A 351 4.22 -43.86 -16.56
C LEU A 351 5.47 -44.53 -17.15
N MET A 352 6.65 -44.24 -16.60
CA MET A 352 7.91 -44.85 -17.02
C MET A 352 7.97 -46.35 -16.71
N LEU A 353 7.36 -46.79 -15.61
CA LEU A 353 7.28 -48.20 -15.20
C LEU A 353 6.33 -49.05 -16.06
N MET A 354 5.48 -48.44 -16.90
CA MET A 354 4.53 -49.18 -17.76
C MET A 354 5.20 -49.88 -18.94
N GLY A 355 5.15 -51.22 -18.96
CA GLY A 355 5.50 -52.06 -20.11
C GLY A 355 4.35 -52.17 -21.14
N PRO A 356 4.62 -52.73 -22.34
CA PRO A 356 3.63 -52.79 -23.44
C PRO A 356 2.41 -53.67 -23.13
N ALA A 357 2.59 -54.78 -22.39
CA ALA A 357 1.48 -55.64 -21.97
C ALA A 357 0.59 -54.95 -20.93
N GLN A 358 1.20 -54.27 -19.94
CA GLN A 358 0.45 -53.52 -18.92
C GLN A 358 -0.33 -52.35 -19.53
N LYS A 359 0.20 -51.68 -20.56
CA LYS A 359 -0.52 -50.62 -21.28
C LYS A 359 -1.80 -51.12 -21.94
N GLN A 360 -1.76 -52.31 -22.54
CA GLN A 360 -2.96 -52.93 -23.13
C GLN A 360 -3.99 -53.30 -22.07
N GLU A 361 -3.54 -53.88 -20.96
CA GLU A 361 -4.41 -54.25 -19.84
C GLU A 361 -5.08 -53.00 -19.23
N ILE A 362 -4.29 -51.95 -18.93
CA ILE A 362 -4.79 -50.67 -18.41
C ILE A 362 -5.75 -50.00 -19.40
N ALA A 363 -5.45 -50.02 -20.70
CA ALA A 363 -6.34 -49.49 -21.73
C ALA A 363 -7.71 -50.19 -21.76
N SER A 364 -7.74 -51.51 -21.53
CA SER A 364 -9.00 -52.27 -21.45
C SER A 364 -9.83 -51.93 -20.21
N TYR A 365 -9.20 -51.64 -19.07
CA TYR A 365 -9.88 -51.24 -17.83
C TYR A 365 -10.33 -49.77 -17.84
N ILE A 366 -9.55 -48.88 -18.45
CA ILE A 366 -9.86 -47.45 -18.53
C ILE A 366 -10.95 -47.18 -19.58
N LEU A 367 -11.06 -47.99 -20.64
CA LEU A 367 -12.04 -47.76 -21.69
C LEU A 367 -13.51 -47.63 -21.20
N PRO A 368 -14.07 -48.57 -20.41
CA PRO A 368 -15.44 -48.42 -19.90
C PRO A 368 -15.60 -47.22 -18.98
N GLU A 369 -14.59 -46.88 -18.19
CA GLU A 369 -14.56 -45.71 -17.31
C GLU A 369 -14.54 -44.40 -18.10
N ILE A 370 -13.80 -44.37 -19.22
CA ILE A 370 -13.83 -43.26 -20.17
C ILE A 370 -15.25 -43.14 -20.74
N GLU A 371 -15.85 -44.22 -21.25
CA GLU A 371 -17.18 -44.18 -21.87
C GLU A 371 -18.30 -43.77 -20.89
N GLU A 372 -18.24 -44.22 -19.64
CA GLU A 372 -19.14 -43.79 -18.57
C GLU A 372 -18.96 -42.29 -18.28
N SER A 373 -17.71 -41.87 -18.05
CA SER A 373 -17.37 -40.45 -17.83
C SER A 373 -17.78 -39.58 -19.01
N MET A 374 -17.66 -40.10 -20.24
CA MET A 374 -18.05 -39.43 -21.46
C MET A 374 -19.56 -39.16 -21.50
N THR A 375 -20.36 -40.15 -21.09
CA THR A 375 -21.81 -40.07 -21.07
C THR A 375 -22.29 -39.06 -20.03
N VAL A 376 -21.74 -39.13 -18.82
CA VAL A 376 -22.03 -38.18 -17.73
C VAL A 376 -21.64 -36.75 -18.12
N PHE A 377 -20.45 -36.57 -18.70
CA PHE A 377 -19.99 -35.25 -19.14
C PHE A 377 -20.85 -34.67 -20.27
N THR A 378 -21.28 -35.49 -21.22
CA THR A 378 -22.17 -35.06 -22.32
C THR A 378 -23.52 -34.60 -21.78
N ALA A 379 -24.15 -35.38 -20.91
CA ALA A 379 -25.41 -35.02 -20.27
C ALA A 379 -25.29 -33.72 -19.45
N PHE A 380 -24.20 -33.57 -18.70
CA PHE A 380 -23.91 -32.35 -17.93
C PHE A 380 -23.76 -31.12 -18.84
N VAL A 381 -23.01 -31.23 -19.93
CA VAL A 381 -22.79 -30.11 -20.87
C VAL A 381 -24.09 -29.68 -21.55
N GLU A 382 -24.90 -30.63 -22.01
CA GLU A 382 -26.21 -30.34 -22.65
C GLU A 382 -27.16 -29.63 -21.68
N GLU A 383 -27.21 -30.09 -20.43
CA GLU A 383 -28.03 -29.48 -19.37
C GLU A 383 -27.54 -28.07 -19.02
N PHE A 384 -26.22 -27.90 -18.89
CA PHE A 384 -25.58 -26.62 -18.57
C PHE A 384 -25.75 -25.57 -19.68
N GLN A 385 -25.59 -25.97 -20.95
CA GLN A 385 -25.82 -25.09 -22.10
C GLN A 385 -27.28 -24.65 -22.17
N THR A 386 -28.23 -25.57 -22.00
CA THR A 386 -29.67 -25.26 -21.99
C THR A 386 -30.04 -24.29 -20.86
N ALA A 387 -29.48 -24.50 -19.67
CA ALA A 387 -29.66 -23.62 -18.52
C ALA A 387 -29.11 -22.19 -18.78
N LEU A 388 -27.93 -22.09 -19.39
CA LEU A 388 -27.31 -20.80 -19.74
C LEU A 388 -28.07 -20.07 -20.85
N ASP A 389 -28.50 -20.76 -21.90
CA ASP A 389 -29.30 -20.17 -22.98
C ASP A 389 -30.65 -19.65 -22.45
N THR A 390 -31.28 -20.40 -21.55
CA THR A 390 -32.51 -19.98 -20.87
C THR A 390 -32.26 -18.72 -20.01
N ALA A 391 -31.14 -18.65 -19.30
CA ALA A 391 -30.75 -17.49 -18.49
C ALA A 391 -30.45 -16.25 -19.34
N ILE A 392 -29.79 -16.40 -20.48
CA ILE A 392 -29.47 -15.29 -21.40
C ILE A 392 -30.75 -14.74 -22.03
N THR A 393 -31.64 -15.62 -22.51
CA THR A 393 -32.89 -15.24 -23.19
C THR A 393 -33.92 -14.58 -22.26
N THR A 394 -34.08 -15.07 -21.03
CA THR A 394 -34.95 -14.45 -20.02
C THR A 394 -34.51 -13.02 -19.66
N ASN A 395 -33.21 -12.77 -19.47
CA ASN A 395 -32.70 -11.44 -19.14
C ASN A 395 -32.85 -10.42 -20.27
N ILE A 396 -32.73 -10.84 -21.53
CA ILE A 396 -33.00 -9.99 -22.69
C ILE A 396 -34.49 -9.60 -22.71
N SER A 397 -35.39 -10.55 -22.45
CA SER A 397 -36.85 -10.32 -22.44
C SER A 397 -37.33 -9.44 -21.27
N GLU A 398 -36.76 -9.59 -20.07
CA GLU A 398 -37.09 -8.78 -18.90
C GLU A 398 -36.66 -7.31 -19.07
N LYS A 399 -35.53 -7.06 -19.75
CA LYS A 399 -35.03 -5.71 -20.01
C LYS A 399 -35.82 -4.98 -21.10
N GLU A 400 -36.25 -5.66 -22.16
CA GLU A 400 -37.17 -5.09 -23.18
C GLU A 400 -38.51 -4.65 -22.58
N LYS A 401 -38.93 -5.27 -21.47
CA LYS A 401 -40.12 -4.90 -20.70
C LYS A 401 -39.87 -3.73 -19.75
N ALA A 402 -38.65 -3.59 -19.21
CA ALA A 402 -38.24 -2.47 -18.36
C ALA A 402 -38.04 -1.17 -19.16
N GLU A 403 -37.39 -1.22 -20.33
CA GLU A 403 -37.16 -0.06 -21.22
C GLU A 403 -38.46 0.51 -21.81
N LYS A 404 -39.55 -0.27 -21.84
CA LYS A 404 -40.88 0.20 -22.25
C LYS A 404 -41.68 0.89 -21.14
N LYS A 405 -41.30 0.72 -19.86
CA LYS A 405 -42.03 1.29 -18.71
C LYS A 405 -41.51 2.65 -18.23
N GLU A 406 -40.34 3.11 -18.66
CA GLU A 406 -39.63 4.24 -18.03
C GLU A 406 -39.45 5.50 -18.92
N LYS A 407 -40.33 5.72 -19.90
CA LYS A 407 -40.28 6.92 -20.77
C LYS A 407 -40.97 8.18 -20.23
N GLN A 408 -41.27 8.28 -18.94
CA GLN A 408 -41.91 9.48 -18.36
C GLN A 408 -41.31 9.91 -17.02
N LYS A 409 -40.17 10.63 -17.08
CA LYS A 409 -39.77 11.66 -16.10
C LYS A 409 -38.67 12.54 -16.71
N LYS A 410 -38.67 13.84 -16.42
CA LYS A 410 -37.54 14.75 -16.72
C LYS A 410 -36.40 14.37 -15.79
N GLU A 411 -35.29 13.89 -16.35
CA GLU A 411 -34.11 13.49 -15.59
C GLU A 411 -33.03 14.57 -15.69
N HIS A 412 -32.31 14.82 -14.59
CA HIS A 412 -31.16 15.72 -14.61
C HIS A 412 -29.97 15.03 -15.30
N VAL A 413 -29.06 15.83 -15.88
CA VAL A 413 -27.82 15.36 -16.55
C VAL A 413 -27.00 14.39 -15.68
N LYS A 414 -26.98 14.61 -14.37
CA LYS A 414 -26.36 13.75 -13.35
C LYS A 414 -26.90 12.30 -13.34
N ASP A 415 -28.23 12.14 -13.36
CA ASP A 415 -28.88 10.84 -13.41
C ASP A 415 -28.58 10.15 -14.74
N VAL A 416 -28.49 10.94 -15.82
CA VAL A 416 -28.15 10.45 -17.16
C VAL A 416 -26.72 9.95 -17.23
N LEU A 417 -25.73 10.61 -16.62
CA LEU A 417 -24.33 10.16 -16.65
C LEU A 417 -24.12 8.86 -15.86
N SER A 418 -24.65 8.79 -14.64
CA SER A 418 -24.61 7.57 -13.80
C SER A 418 -25.33 6.41 -14.47
N LYS A 419 -26.51 6.65 -15.08
CA LYS A 419 -27.24 5.65 -15.85
C LYS A 419 -26.51 5.25 -17.13
N THR A 420 -25.89 6.18 -17.84
CA THR A 420 -25.14 5.91 -19.07
C THR A 420 -23.91 5.04 -18.78
N LEU A 421 -23.16 5.34 -17.72
CA LEU A 421 -22.03 4.51 -17.29
C LEU A 421 -22.50 3.13 -16.85
N LYS A 422 -23.53 3.04 -15.98
CA LYS A 422 -24.12 1.75 -15.56
C LYS A 422 -24.65 0.95 -16.75
N HIS A 423 -25.27 1.61 -17.73
CA HIS A 423 -25.77 0.98 -18.95
C HIS A 423 -24.63 0.48 -19.83
N ALA A 424 -23.60 1.28 -20.07
CA ALA A 424 -22.42 0.89 -20.84
C ALA A 424 -21.70 -0.31 -20.20
N LEU A 425 -21.58 -0.32 -18.86
CA LEU A 425 -21.05 -1.45 -18.10
C LEU A 425 -21.93 -2.70 -18.25
N HIS A 426 -23.25 -2.58 -18.10
CA HIS A 426 -24.20 -3.69 -18.27
C HIS A 426 -24.23 -4.24 -19.70
N VAL A 427 -24.09 -3.41 -20.74
CA VAL A 427 -23.98 -3.87 -22.13
C VAL A 427 -22.66 -4.62 -22.34
N ARG A 428 -21.57 -4.13 -21.76
CA ARG A 428 -20.27 -4.80 -21.78
C ARG A 428 -20.32 -6.14 -21.04
N GLU A 429 -21.06 -6.24 -19.94
CA GLU A 429 -21.34 -7.49 -19.22
C GLU A 429 -22.05 -8.51 -20.09
N LEU A 430 -23.19 -8.14 -20.69
CA LEU A 430 -23.96 -9.05 -21.55
C LEU A 430 -23.13 -9.52 -22.73
N LYS A 431 -22.33 -8.64 -23.33
CA LYS A 431 -21.41 -9.00 -24.42
C LYS A 431 -20.30 -9.94 -23.96
N LYS A 432 -19.70 -9.71 -22.78
CA LYS A 432 -18.70 -10.63 -22.21
C LYS A 432 -19.30 -12.00 -21.92
N LEU A 433 -20.46 -12.05 -21.27
CA LEU A 433 -21.14 -13.31 -20.93
C LEU A 433 -21.52 -14.08 -22.20
N ARG A 434 -22.08 -13.40 -23.20
CA ARG A 434 -22.37 -13.98 -24.51
C ARG A 434 -21.11 -14.49 -25.21
N ASN A 435 -20.04 -13.70 -25.25
CA ASN A 435 -18.78 -14.13 -25.87
C ASN A 435 -18.14 -15.32 -25.14
N MET A 436 -18.22 -15.37 -23.80
CA MET A 436 -17.74 -16.50 -23.02
C MET A 436 -18.59 -17.74 -23.27
N HIS A 437 -19.91 -17.59 -23.31
CA HIS A 437 -20.84 -18.66 -23.66
C HIS A 437 -20.54 -19.19 -25.06
N GLU A 438 -20.48 -18.32 -26.08
CA GLU A 438 -20.14 -18.71 -27.45
C GLU A 438 -18.77 -19.40 -27.52
N ALA A 439 -17.74 -18.86 -26.88
CA ALA A 439 -16.40 -19.46 -26.87
C ALA A 439 -16.34 -20.80 -26.13
N ALA A 440 -17.06 -20.94 -25.01
CA ALA A 440 -17.16 -22.19 -24.27
C ALA A 440 -17.94 -23.23 -25.07
N SER A 441 -19.09 -22.85 -25.63
CA SER A 441 -19.94 -23.74 -26.43
C SER A 441 -19.23 -24.23 -27.68
N VAL A 442 -18.49 -23.39 -28.42
CA VAL A 442 -17.69 -23.85 -29.57
C VAL A 442 -16.63 -24.88 -29.15
N LYS A 443 -15.92 -24.65 -28.04
CA LYS A 443 -14.91 -25.61 -27.55
C LYS A 443 -15.54 -26.92 -27.06
N LEU A 444 -16.67 -26.82 -26.35
CA LEU A 444 -17.43 -27.96 -25.86
C LEU A 444 -18.01 -28.77 -27.03
N GLU A 445 -18.58 -28.12 -28.04
CA GLU A 445 -19.06 -28.78 -29.27
C GLU A 445 -17.92 -29.49 -30.01
N MET A 446 -16.76 -28.86 -30.14
CA MET A 446 -15.58 -29.50 -30.73
C MET A 446 -15.13 -30.72 -29.93
N PHE A 447 -15.18 -30.64 -28.59
CA PHE A 447 -14.85 -31.75 -27.70
C PHE A 447 -15.90 -32.88 -27.82
N LEU A 448 -17.19 -32.58 -27.69
CA LEU A 448 -18.29 -33.51 -27.88
C LEU A 448 -18.25 -34.17 -29.27
N LYS A 449 -17.85 -33.45 -30.33
CA LYS A 449 -17.63 -34.02 -31.66
C LYS A 449 -16.50 -35.03 -31.67
N LYS A 450 -15.35 -34.72 -31.04
CA LYS A 450 -14.24 -35.68 -30.89
C LYS A 450 -14.67 -36.90 -30.07
N MET A 451 -15.44 -36.71 -29.01
CA MET A 451 -15.97 -37.79 -28.18
C MET A 451 -16.96 -38.66 -28.93
N HIS A 452 -17.84 -38.08 -29.73
CA HIS A 452 -18.79 -38.82 -30.56
C HIS A 452 -18.09 -39.64 -31.65
N VAL A 453 -17.03 -39.08 -32.25
CA VAL A 453 -16.16 -39.80 -33.19
C VAL A 453 -15.45 -40.96 -32.51
N PHE A 454 -14.97 -40.77 -31.27
CA PHE A 454 -14.36 -41.85 -30.48
C PHE A 454 -15.37 -42.93 -30.11
N SER A 455 -16.56 -42.55 -29.63
CA SER A 455 -17.64 -43.44 -29.20
C SER A 455 -18.13 -44.36 -30.34
N LYS A 456 -18.14 -43.86 -31.59
CA LYS A 456 -18.50 -44.62 -32.81
C LYS A 456 -17.50 -45.70 -33.23
N LYS A 457 -16.28 -45.70 -32.68
CA LYS A 457 -15.25 -46.71 -33.02
C LYS A 457 -15.56 -48.06 -32.38
N THR A 458 -15.08 -49.12 -33.01
CA THR A 458 -15.15 -50.47 -32.42
C THR A 458 -14.18 -50.58 -31.24
N GLU A 459 -14.45 -51.50 -30.31
CA GLU A 459 -13.59 -51.74 -29.14
C GLU A 459 -12.15 -52.13 -29.57
N ALA A 460 -12.04 -52.89 -30.66
CA ALA A 460 -10.78 -53.27 -31.30
C ALA A 460 -9.97 -52.07 -31.85
N GLU A 461 -10.62 -50.96 -32.19
CA GLU A 461 -9.96 -49.72 -32.61
C GLU A 461 -9.64 -48.77 -31.45
N LYS A 462 -10.43 -48.82 -30.37
CA LYS A 462 -10.32 -47.92 -29.22
C LYS A 462 -9.13 -48.24 -28.32
N ILE A 463 -8.86 -49.52 -28.07
CA ILE A 463 -7.76 -49.96 -27.20
C ILE A 463 -6.39 -49.52 -27.75
N PRO A 464 -6.05 -49.75 -29.04
CA PRO A 464 -4.78 -49.27 -29.60
C PRO A 464 -4.63 -47.74 -29.57
N LEU A 465 -5.73 -46.99 -29.70
CA LEU A 465 -5.72 -45.53 -29.58
C LEU A 465 -5.42 -45.07 -28.16
N ILE A 466 -5.99 -45.71 -27.14
CA ILE A 466 -5.68 -45.41 -25.74
C ILE A 466 -4.22 -45.72 -25.43
N VAL A 467 -3.69 -46.85 -25.93
CA VAL A 467 -2.28 -47.20 -25.77
C VAL A 467 -1.38 -46.14 -26.44
N TYR A 468 -1.73 -45.69 -27.64
CA TYR A 468 -1.02 -44.59 -28.32
C TYR A 468 -1.06 -43.28 -27.51
N LEU A 469 -2.19 -42.95 -26.89
CA LEU A 469 -2.32 -41.77 -26.04
C LEU A 469 -1.47 -41.88 -24.76
N LEU A 470 -1.42 -43.06 -24.15
CA LEU A 470 -0.55 -43.32 -22.99
C LEU A 470 0.94 -43.18 -23.38
N ASP A 471 1.31 -43.61 -24.59
CA ASP A 471 2.66 -43.42 -25.13
C ASP A 471 2.97 -41.96 -25.47
N ALA A 472 2.01 -41.21 -26.02
CA ALA A 472 2.16 -39.78 -26.26
C ALA A 472 2.28 -38.98 -24.96
N LEU A 473 1.50 -39.36 -23.94
CA LEU A 473 1.56 -38.77 -22.61
C LEU A 473 2.92 -39.02 -21.96
N LYS A 474 3.41 -40.27 -22.02
CA LYS A 474 4.71 -40.69 -21.48
C LYS A 474 5.89 -40.00 -22.18
N ASN A 475 5.94 -40.04 -23.50
CA ASN A 475 7.15 -39.68 -24.24
C ASN A 475 7.21 -38.21 -24.66
N ASN A 476 6.09 -37.47 -24.58
CA ASN A 476 6.02 -36.11 -25.11
C ASN A 476 5.33 -35.14 -24.14
N GLU A 477 4.07 -35.40 -23.76
CA GLU A 477 3.30 -34.38 -23.02
C GLU A 477 3.74 -34.18 -21.57
N ALA A 478 3.99 -35.25 -20.81
CA ALA A 478 4.38 -35.13 -19.39
C ALA A 478 5.77 -34.44 -19.22
N PRO A 479 6.83 -34.82 -19.94
CA PRO A 479 8.12 -34.14 -19.85
C PRO A 479 8.06 -32.67 -20.28
N LEU A 480 7.33 -32.35 -21.36
CA LEU A 480 7.10 -30.98 -21.80
C LEU A 480 6.34 -30.15 -20.76
N PHE A 481 5.43 -30.77 -20.01
CA PHE A 481 4.70 -30.09 -18.95
C PHE A 481 5.61 -29.79 -17.76
N VAL A 482 6.45 -30.75 -17.34
CA VAL A 482 7.45 -30.54 -16.27
C VAL A 482 8.40 -29.41 -16.62
N ASP A 483 8.98 -29.41 -17.83
CA ASP A 483 9.88 -28.35 -18.32
C ASP A 483 9.20 -26.96 -18.33
N ARG A 484 7.96 -26.89 -18.83
CA ARG A 484 7.18 -25.65 -18.80
C ARG A 484 6.89 -25.17 -17.38
N MET A 485 6.59 -26.08 -16.45
CA MET A 485 6.33 -25.74 -15.05
C MET A 485 7.60 -25.30 -14.32
N GLN A 486 8.76 -25.88 -14.63
CA GLN A 486 10.05 -25.42 -14.12
C GLN A 486 10.39 -24.02 -14.63
N HIS A 487 10.19 -23.76 -15.93
CA HIS A 487 10.37 -22.42 -16.48
C HIS A 487 9.36 -21.42 -15.88
N LEU A 488 8.11 -21.82 -15.65
CA LEU A 488 7.11 -20.97 -14.97
C LEU A 488 7.51 -20.66 -13.53
N ALA A 489 8.08 -21.62 -12.79
CA ALA A 489 8.58 -21.42 -11.43
C ALA A 489 9.66 -20.33 -11.40
N LEU A 490 10.68 -20.47 -12.26
CA LEU A 490 11.77 -19.50 -12.39
C LEU A 490 11.26 -18.12 -12.80
N VAL A 491 10.30 -18.06 -13.74
CA VAL A 491 9.68 -16.79 -14.16
C VAL A 491 8.88 -16.14 -13.04
N LEU A 492 8.17 -16.92 -12.22
CA LEU A 492 7.39 -16.39 -11.11
C LEU A 492 8.29 -15.88 -9.98
N GLU A 493 9.42 -16.52 -9.72
CA GLU A 493 10.41 -16.09 -8.72
C GLU A 493 11.25 -14.90 -9.19
N GLU A 494 11.66 -14.82 -10.47
CA GLU A 494 12.52 -13.74 -10.98
C GLU A 494 11.77 -12.52 -11.55
N LYS A 495 10.55 -12.66 -12.10
CA LYS A 495 9.97 -11.64 -12.99
C LYS A 495 8.72 -10.92 -12.50
N TYR A 496 7.95 -11.48 -11.58
CA TYR A 496 6.75 -10.79 -11.11
C TYR A 496 7.09 -9.79 -10.02
N LYS A 497 7.30 -8.53 -10.43
CA LYS A 497 7.34 -7.40 -9.49
C LYS A 497 6.03 -7.38 -8.70
N TRP A 498 6.09 -7.07 -7.41
CA TRP A 498 4.94 -6.98 -6.49
C TRP A 498 3.72 -6.27 -7.11
N LYS A 499 3.97 -5.20 -7.89
CA LYS A 499 2.97 -4.42 -8.62
C LYS A 499 2.12 -5.28 -9.59
N GLU A 500 2.75 -6.13 -10.39
CA GLU A 500 2.07 -6.97 -11.40
C GLU A 500 1.30 -8.13 -10.76
N TRP A 501 1.88 -8.76 -9.72
CA TRP A 501 1.20 -9.80 -8.95
C TRP A 501 -0.06 -9.25 -8.28
N LYS A 502 0.05 -8.11 -7.59
CA LYS A 502 -1.08 -7.45 -6.92
C LYS A 502 -2.23 -7.20 -7.88
N TYR A 503 -1.94 -6.65 -9.06
CA TYR A 503 -2.95 -6.42 -10.08
C TYR A 503 -3.61 -7.73 -10.56
N MET A 504 -2.80 -8.74 -10.90
CA MET A 504 -3.29 -10.03 -11.41
C MET A 504 -4.12 -10.79 -10.37
N PHE A 505 -3.70 -10.76 -9.10
CA PHE A 505 -4.44 -11.36 -8.01
C PHE A 505 -5.81 -10.70 -7.85
N LYS A 506 -5.86 -9.36 -7.73
CA LYS A 506 -7.13 -8.62 -7.64
C LYS A 506 -8.03 -8.86 -8.85
N LEU A 507 -7.46 -8.82 -10.05
CA LEU A 507 -8.19 -9.05 -11.29
C LEU A 507 -8.80 -10.46 -11.37
N SER A 508 -8.02 -11.48 -11.02
CA SER A 508 -8.47 -12.87 -11.05
C SER A 508 -9.49 -13.15 -9.95
N SER A 509 -9.25 -12.70 -8.71
CA SER A 509 -10.17 -12.90 -7.59
C SER A 509 -11.53 -12.26 -7.85
N SER A 510 -11.57 -11.02 -8.36
CA SER A 510 -12.85 -10.36 -8.65
C SER A 510 -13.57 -10.95 -9.85
N LYS A 511 -12.87 -11.45 -10.88
CA LYS A 511 -13.53 -12.18 -11.98
C LYS A 511 -14.17 -13.48 -11.51
N ILE A 512 -13.51 -14.21 -10.62
CA ILE A 512 -14.03 -15.45 -10.05
C ILE A 512 -15.25 -15.14 -9.16
N ALA A 513 -15.13 -14.15 -8.28
CA ALA A 513 -16.22 -13.70 -7.42
C ALA A 513 -17.44 -13.22 -8.21
N TRP A 514 -17.23 -12.45 -9.28
CA TRP A 514 -18.27 -12.06 -10.23
C TRP A 514 -18.99 -13.27 -10.83
N GLY A 515 -18.21 -14.29 -11.25
CA GLY A 515 -18.75 -15.55 -11.73
C GLY A 515 -19.63 -16.24 -10.70
N VAL A 516 -19.16 -16.34 -9.44
CA VAL A 516 -19.91 -16.93 -8.32
C VAL A 516 -21.20 -16.13 -8.05
N HIS A 517 -21.11 -14.81 -7.95
CA HIS A 517 -22.26 -13.93 -7.74
C HIS A 517 -23.32 -14.15 -8.82
N LYS A 518 -22.89 -14.29 -10.07
CA LYS A 518 -23.80 -14.53 -11.20
C LYS A 518 -24.41 -15.94 -11.15
N LEU A 519 -23.63 -16.96 -10.80
CA LEU A 519 -24.13 -18.32 -10.59
C LEU A 519 -25.21 -18.35 -9.49
N ARG A 520 -25.08 -17.56 -8.41
CA ARG A 520 -26.12 -17.43 -7.38
C ARG A 520 -27.43 -16.86 -7.91
N SER A 521 -27.36 -15.85 -8.79
CA SER A 521 -28.55 -15.28 -9.43
C SER A 521 -29.33 -16.31 -10.24
N TYR A 522 -28.66 -17.36 -10.73
CA TYR A 522 -29.23 -18.44 -11.52
C TYR A 522 -29.34 -19.77 -10.76
N LYS A 523 -29.21 -19.76 -9.44
CA LYS A 523 -29.19 -20.97 -8.59
C LYS A 523 -30.36 -21.92 -8.87
N LEU A 524 -31.57 -21.38 -9.05
CA LEU A 524 -32.77 -22.19 -9.32
C LEU A 524 -32.72 -22.91 -10.67
N ILE A 525 -32.12 -22.28 -11.69
CA ILE A 525 -31.98 -22.85 -13.03
C ILE A 525 -30.85 -23.90 -13.03
N LEU A 526 -29.78 -23.66 -12.26
CA LEU A 526 -28.59 -24.52 -12.19
C LEU A 526 -28.69 -25.64 -11.13
N ALA A 527 -29.78 -25.73 -10.39
CA ALA A 527 -29.90 -26.63 -9.23
C ALA A 527 -29.62 -28.10 -9.57
N ARG A 528 -30.16 -28.59 -10.70
CA ARG A 528 -29.98 -29.98 -11.15
C ARG A 528 -28.54 -30.28 -11.58
N SER A 529 -27.89 -29.34 -12.27
CA SER A 529 -26.49 -29.48 -12.67
C SER A 529 -25.53 -29.38 -11.47
N LEU A 530 -25.85 -28.52 -10.48
CA LEU A 530 -25.12 -28.45 -9.21
C LEU A 530 -25.27 -29.74 -8.41
N GLN A 531 -26.44 -30.37 -8.44
CA GLN A 531 -26.70 -31.65 -7.78
C GLN A 531 -25.83 -32.76 -8.37
N GLN A 532 -25.80 -32.88 -9.70
CA GLN A 532 -24.95 -33.84 -10.39
C GLN A 532 -23.46 -33.63 -10.08
N MET A 533 -23.00 -32.38 -9.99
CA MET A 533 -21.60 -32.09 -9.61
C MET A 533 -21.28 -32.51 -8.17
N VAL A 534 -22.18 -32.23 -7.21
CA VAL A 534 -22.00 -32.63 -5.81
C VAL A 534 -21.98 -34.16 -5.67
N GLU A 535 -22.90 -34.85 -6.34
CA GLU A 535 -22.96 -36.32 -6.37
C GLU A 535 -21.73 -36.94 -7.04
N LEU A 536 -21.21 -36.33 -8.12
CA LEU A 536 -20.02 -36.80 -8.82
C LEU A 536 -18.75 -36.69 -7.97
N VAL A 537 -18.58 -35.57 -7.26
CA VAL A 537 -17.40 -35.34 -6.40
C VAL A 537 -17.50 -36.17 -5.12
N ASN A 538 -18.70 -36.34 -4.57
CA ASN A 538 -18.98 -37.18 -3.38
C ASN A 538 -18.00 -36.94 -2.22
N LYS A 539 -17.83 -35.68 -1.84
CA LYS A 539 -17.02 -35.24 -0.69
C LYS A 539 -17.79 -34.20 0.13
N GLU A 540 -17.82 -34.39 1.44
CA GLU A 540 -18.48 -33.46 2.37
C GLU A 540 -17.82 -32.08 2.33
N GLU A 541 -16.48 -32.02 2.28
CA GLU A 541 -15.73 -30.75 2.16
C GLU A 541 -16.14 -29.95 0.91
N PHE A 542 -16.29 -30.61 -0.24
CA PHE A 542 -16.74 -29.97 -1.47
C PHE A 542 -18.17 -29.44 -1.32
N THR A 543 -19.07 -30.25 -0.79
CA THR A 543 -20.47 -29.86 -0.54
C THR A 543 -20.56 -28.64 0.40
N ALA A 544 -19.76 -28.62 1.46
CA ALA A 544 -19.66 -27.50 2.39
C ALA A 544 -19.16 -26.23 1.70
N THR A 545 -18.15 -26.31 0.82
CA THR A 545 -17.68 -25.14 0.06
C THR A 545 -18.72 -24.60 -0.92
N VAL A 546 -19.46 -25.47 -1.61
CA VAL A 546 -20.53 -25.04 -2.54
C VAL A 546 -21.70 -24.40 -1.76
N ALA A 547 -22.00 -24.91 -0.56
CA ALA A 547 -22.98 -24.31 0.35
C ALA A 547 -22.50 -22.94 0.90
N ALA A 548 -21.24 -22.82 1.30
CA ALA A 548 -20.63 -21.55 1.72
C ALA A 548 -20.62 -20.50 0.59
N LEU A 549 -20.46 -20.96 -0.65
CA LEU A 549 -20.64 -20.16 -1.85
C LEU A 549 -22.11 -19.83 -2.15
N GLY A 550 -23.08 -20.21 -1.31
CA GLY A 550 -24.50 -19.88 -1.46
C GLY A 550 -25.18 -20.54 -2.67
N LEU A 551 -24.50 -21.50 -3.32
CA LEU A 551 -24.96 -22.19 -4.52
C LEU A 551 -25.79 -23.44 -4.19
N TRP A 552 -25.73 -23.93 -2.95
CA TRP A 552 -26.42 -25.14 -2.51
C TRP A 552 -27.19 -24.90 -1.21
N ASP A 553 -28.43 -25.36 -1.12
CA ASP A 553 -29.24 -25.31 0.11
C ASP A 553 -29.28 -26.70 0.75
N ASN A 554 -28.50 -26.92 1.81
CA ASN A 554 -28.67 -28.13 2.62
C ASN A 554 -29.95 -28.00 3.46
N LYS A 555 -30.80 -29.02 3.44
CA LYS A 555 -31.96 -29.16 4.35
C LYS A 555 -31.55 -29.45 5.82
N ALA A 556 -30.37 -29.04 6.26
CA ALA A 556 -29.91 -29.19 7.63
C ALA A 556 -29.35 -27.85 8.12
N GLU A 557 -30.07 -27.28 9.09
CA GLU A 557 -29.69 -26.17 9.97
C GLU A 557 -29.34 -24.83 9.30
N THR A 558 -30.40 -24.04 9.11
CA THR A 558 -30.33 -22.59 9.02
C THR A 558 -29.76 -22.00 10.30
N VAL A 559 -28.47 -21.65 10.31
CA VAL A 559 -28.03 -20.42 10.97
C VAL A 559 -27.95 -19.36 9.87
N SER A 560 -28.89 -18.42 9.91
CA SER A 560 -28.89 -17.27 9.04
C SER A 560 -27.56 -16.51 9.18
N PRO A 561 -26.79 -16.29 8.10
CA PRO A 561 -25.89 -15.14 8.11
C PRO A 561 -26.80 -13.93 8.12
N ASP A 562 -26.77 -13.19 9.23
CA ASP A 562 -27.53 -11.98 9.46
C ASP A 562 -27.49 -11.09 8.21
N ARG A 563 -28.61 -11.08 7.48
CA ARG A 563 -28.85 -10.22 6.33
C ARG A 563 -29.55 -9.01 6.89
N ASP A 564 -28.79 -8.04 7.40
CA ASP A 564 -29.13 -6.61 7.33
C ASP A 564 -28.25 -5.84 8.29
N THR A 565 -27.18 -5.30 7.73
CA THR A 565 -26.29 -4.46 8.51
C THR A 565 -25.47 -3.70 7.51
N LYS A 566 -25.83 -2.42 7.39
CA LYS A 566 -24.96 -1.39 6.86
C LYS A 566 -23.68 -1.40 7.70
N TYR A 567 -22.70 -2.22 7.31
CA TYR A 567 -21.51 -2.44 8.11
C TYR A 567 -20.43 -1.41 7.80
N ALA A 568 -19.90 -0.83 8.88
CA ALA A 568 -18.76 0.06 8.91
C ALA A 568 -17.48 -0.60 8.37
N ARG A 569 -16.62 0.23 7.77
CA ARG A 569 -15.28 -0.07 7.24
C ARG A 569 -14.44 -0.78 8.32
N LEU A 570 -13.78 -1.89 7.97
CA LEU A 570 -12.76 -2.53 8.82
C LEU A 570 -11.44 -1.75 8.73
N SER A 571 -10.76 -1.58 9.85
CA SER A 571 -9.37 -1.12 9.99
C SER A 571 -8.42 -2.32 10.11
N SER A 572 -7.13 -2.20 9.75
CA SER A 572 -6.19 -3.35 9.80
C SER A 572 -5.88 -3.67 11.26
N VAL A 573 -5.55 -4.92 11.61
CA VAL A 573 -5.11 -5.25 12.98
C VAL A 573 -3.94 -4.38 13.41
N GLU A 574 -3.02 -4.05 12.48
CA GLU A 574 -1.90 -3.16 12.76
C GLU A 574 -2.31 -1.70 12.85
N SER A 575 -3.17 -1.18 11.95
CA SER A 575 -3.70 0.20 12.08
C SER A 575 -4.60 0.38 13.29
N LEU A 576 -5.25 -0.67 13.79
CA LEU A 576 -5.97 -0.66 15.06
C LEU A 576 -5.04 -0.43 16.25
N CYS A 577 -3.74 -0.68 16.09
CA CYS A 577 -2.72 -0.48 17.11
C CYS A 577 -1.97 0.85 16.96
N ILE A 578 -2.21 1.61 15.89
CA ILE A 578 -1.59 2.91 15.66
C ILE A 578 -2.53 4.00 16.18
N PRO A 579 -2.07 4.93 17.04
CA PRO A 579 -2.89 6.05 17.49
C PRO A 579 -3.36 6.91 16.30
N PRO A 580 -4.56 7.52 16.36
CA PRO A 580 -5.02 8.44 15.34
C PRO A 580 -4.07 9.65 15.25
N THR A 581 -4.00 10.24 14.07
CA THR A 581 -3.27 11.50 13.89
C THR A 581 -3.92 12.63 14.69
N SER A 582 -3.12 13.64 15.02
CA SER A 582 -3.50 14.77 15.86
C SER A 582 -4.81 15.45 15.44
N ARG A 583 -5.04 15.62 14.13
CA ARG A 583 -6.29 16.21 13.60
C ARG A 583 -7.53 15.32 13.78
N LYS A 584 -7.35 14.00 13.80
CA LYS A 584 -8.43 13.00 13.89
C LYS A 584 -8.66 12.49 15.31
N SER A 585 -7.75 12.77 16.23
CA SER A 585 -7.80 12.33 17.63
C SER A 585 -8.88 13.08 18.41
N VAL A 586 -9.75 12.35 19.10
CA VAL A 586 -10.74 12.95 20.00
C VAL A 586 -10.05 13.44 21.27
N LEU A 587 -8.97 12.77 21.69
CA LEU A 587 -8.14 13.23 22.81
C LEU A 587 -7.51 14.59 22.52
N ALA A 588 -6.92 14.80 21.34
CA ALA A 588 -6.36 16.09 20.94
C ALA A 588 -7.41 17.21 20.91
N GLN A 589 -8.58 16.93 20.31
CA GLN A 589 -9.68 17.90 20.25
C GLN A 589 -10.18 18.29 21.66
N ARG A 590 -10.37 17.32 22.54
CA ARG A 590 -10.83 17.58 23.92
C ARG A 590 -9.74 18.20 24.79
N ALA A 591 -8.47 17.88 24.56
CA ALA A 591 -7.35 18.51 25.23
C ALA A 591 -7.30 20.02 24.89
N LEU A 592 -7.56 20.40 23.63
CA LEU A 592 -7.70 21.81 23.26
C LEU A 592 -8.85 22.49 23.99
N GLU A 593 -10.01 21.85 24.05
CA GLU A 593 -11.16 22.39 24.79
C GLU A 593 -10.85 22.57 26.28
N LEU A 594 -10.16 21.59 26.87
CA LEU A 594 -9.71 21.63 28.26
C LEU A 594 -8.78 22.83 28.51
N PHE A 595 -7.81 23.05 27.61
CA PHE A 595 -6.93 24.22 27.67
C PHE A 595 -7.71 25.54 27.55
N LYS A 596 -8.61 25.66 26.56
CA LYS A 596 -9.39 26.87 26.31
C LYS A 596 -10.36 27.21 27.44
N LYS A 597 -10.95 26.20 28.10
CA LYS A 597 -11.87 26.40 29.24
C LYS A 597 -11.14 26.72 30.55
N LYS A 598 -9.84 26.40 30.67
CA LYS A 598 -9.02 26.62 31.87
C LYS A 598 -9.56 25.92 33.13
N GLU A 599 -10.29 24.83 32.96
CA GLU A 599 -10.91 24.05 34.05
C GLU A 599 -9.91 23.07 34.67
N ASN A 600 -9.88 22.94 36.00
CA ASN A 600 -9.02 21.99 36.74
C ASN A 600 -7.52 22.11 36.42
N THR A 601 -7.06 23.33 36.13
CA THR A 601 -5.63 23.64 35.94
C THR A 601 -4.87 23.49 37.26
N ASP A 602 -3.66 22.94 37.20
CA ASP A 602 -2.80 22.65 38.35
C ASP A 602 -1.46 23.40 38.29
N MET A 603 -1.27 24.24 37.27
CA MET A 603 -0.12 25.13 37.13
C MET A 603 -0.44 26.40 36.33
N VAL A 604 0.46 27.40 36.41
CA VAL A 604 0.32 28.69 35.72
C VAL A 604 1.64 29.13 35.09
N PHE A 605 1.59 29.60 33.85
CA PHE A 605 2.68 30.36 33.24
C PHE A 605 2.50 31.85 33.52
N GLU A 606 3.59 32.54 33.89
CA GLU A 606 3.63 34.00 33.97
C GLU A 606 4.53 34.55 32.88
N ILE A 607 3.94 35.27 31.92
CA ILE A 607 4.66 35.88 30.81
C ILE A 607 4.85 37.35 31.15
N ILE A 608 6.11 37.77 31.22
CA ILE A 608 6.52 39.12 31.59
C ILE A 608 7.00 39.83 30.32
N LEU A 609 6.28 40.89 29.94
CA LEU A 609 6.65 41.80 28.85
C LEU A 609 7.22 43.07 29.45
N ILE A 610 8.43 43.42 29.05
CA ILE A 610 9.05 44.71 29.36
C ILE A 610 8.86 45.59 28.13
N ARG A 611 8.04 46.64 28.25
CA ARG A 611 7.94 47.65 27.19
C ARG A 611 9.10 48.63 27.37
N ASP A 612 10.07 48.60 26.45
CA ASP A 612 11.07 49.65 26.39
C ASP A 612 10.38 50.94 25.95
N ILE A 613 10.26 51.89 26.87
CA ILE A 613 9.91 53.27 26.54
C ILE A 613 11.07 53.80 25.70
N GLY A 614 10.77 54.13 24.45
CA GLY A 614 11.73 54.29 23.37
C GLY A 614 12.98 55.13 23.70
N ASP A 615 14.05 54.80 22.97
CA ASP A 615 15.37 55.44 23.02
C ASP A 615 15.31 56.91 23.45
N ILE A 616 15.92 57.19 24.60
CA ILE A 616 16.20 58.56 25.03
C ILE A 616 17.09 59.18 23.95
N VAL A 617 16.52 60.01 23.08
CA VAL A 617 17.28 60.91 22.21
C VAL A 617 17.95 61.92 23.13
N ILE A 618 19.23 61.67 23.46
CA ILE A 618 20.05 62.64 24.19
C ILE A 618 20.40 63.76 23.22
N ASP A 619 19.66 64.86 23.30
CA ASP A 619 20.07 66.12 22.68
C ASP A 619 21.30 66.66 23.41
N HIS A 620 22.46 66.59 22.76
CA HIS A 620 23.72 67.10 23.30
C HIS A 620 23.84 68.64 23.27
N THR A 621 22.81 69.41 22.95
CA THR A 621 22.95 70.86 22.79
C THR A 621 22.84 71.70 24.05
N HIS A 622 22.41 71.17 25.21
CA HIS A 622 22.38 71.97 26.44
C HIS A 622 22.83 71.21 27.70
N GLY A 623 24.02 71.55 28.19
CA GLY A 623 24.58 71.04 29.43
C GLY A 623 23.83 71.53 30.67
N ALA A 624 23.05 70.64 31.28
CA ALA A 624 22.67 70.69 32.69
C ALA A 624 22.61 69.25 33.24
N PRO A 625 23.01 69.01 34.50
CA PRO A 625 23.00 67.66 35.08
C PRO A 625 21.55 67.26 35.43
N ILE A 626 21.06 66.17 34.85
CA ILE A 626 19.76 65.58 35.16
C ILE A 626 19.96 64.53 36.28
N GLU A 627 19.20 64.67 37.37
CA GLU A 627 19.06 63.65 38.41
C GLU A 627 18.44 62.39 37.80
N ARG A 628 19.02 61.21 38.03
CA ARG A 628 18.46 59.92 37.60
C ARG A 628 17.12 59.71 38.32
N GLN A 629 16.01 59.97 37.63
CA GLN A 629 14.72 59.40 38.01
C GLN A 629 14.75 57.92 37.60
N GLU A 630 14.57 57.03 38.59
CA GLU A 630 14.24 55.63 38.33
C GLU A 630 12.85 55.61 37.70
N GLU A 631 12.78 55.66 36.36
CA GLU A 631 11.52 55.50 35.64
C GLU A 631 11.04 54.04 35.82
N GLU A 632 9.85 53.89 36.42
CA GLU A 632 9.13 52.63 36.52
C GLU A 632 8.93 52.06 35.11
N ARG A 633 9.64 50.98 34.79
CA ARG A 633 9.38 50.22 33.54
C ARG A 633 7.95 49.69 33.62
N ASP A 634 7.17 49.93 32.58
CA ASP A 634 5.80 49.43 32.49
C ASP A 634 5.86 47.91 32.23
N VAL A 635 5.74 47.12 33.31
CA VAL A 635 5.83 45.65 33.27
C VAL A 635 4.44 45.06 33.12
N GLU A 636 4.17 44.41 31.99
CA GLU A 636 2.90 43.74 31.73
C GLU A 636 3.03 42.25 32.00
N VAL A 637 2.22 41.72 32.93
CA VAL A 637 2.24 40.30 33.33
C VAL A 637 0.99 39.59 32.85
N HIS A 638 1.16 38.56 32.01
CA HIS A 638 0.08 37.72 31.51
C HIS A 638 0.14 36.34 32.15
N GLN A 639 -1.01 35.85 32.65
CA GLN A 639 -1.10 34.52 33.25
C GLN A 639 -1.84 33.54 32.35
N ILE A 640 -1.21 32.40 32.06
CA ILE A 640 -1.81 31.32 31.27
C ILE A 640 -1.84 30.04 32.14
N PRO A 641 -3.02 29.65 32.66
CA PRO A 641 -3.14 28.42 33.43
C PRO A 641 -3.09 27.18 32.52
N ALA A 642 -2.51 26.09 33.02
CA ALA A 642 -2.25 24.86 32.26
C ALA A 642 -2.28 23.60 33.15
N HIS A 643 -2.00 22.44 32.55
CA HIS A 643 -2.07 21.12 33.18
C HIS A 643 -0.70 20.44 33.13
N CYS A 644 -0.10 20.17 34.29
CA CYS A 644 1.23 19.58 34.44
C CYS A 644 1.36 18.27 33.67
N VAL A 645 0.38 17.37 33.81
CA VAL A 645 0.41 16.05 33.18
C VAL A 645 0.42 16.13 31.65
N VAL A 646 -0.34 17.07 31.07
CA VAL A 646 -0.38 17.25 29.61
C VAL A 646 0.97 17.77 29.12
N LEU A 647 1.52 18.81 29.75
CA LEU A 647 2.79 19.40 29.32
C LEU A 647 3.96 18.42 29.50
N ALA A 648 4.04 17.72 30.63
CA ALA A 648 5.08 16.73 30.87
C ALA A 648 4.98 15.54 29.91
N ALA A 649 3.77 15.14 29.50
CA ALA A 649 3.60 14.08 28.52
C ALA A 649 3.96 14.48 27.08
N ARG A 650 3.94 15.78 26.78
CA ARG A 650 4.04 16.30 25.41
C ARG A 650 5.32 17.10 25.15
N CYS A 651 6.08 17.44 26.20
CA CYS A 651 7.33 18.18 26.12
C CYS A 651 8.31 17.69 27.20
N ASN A 652 9.45 17.13 26.76
CA ASN A 652 10.48 16.59 27.65
C ASN A 652 11.13 17.68 28.51
N TRP A 653 11.25 18.90 28.00
CA TRP A 653 11.75 20.03 28.78
C TRP A 653 10.82 20.34 29.96
N PHE A 654 9.50 20.45 29.71
CA PHE A 654 8.52 20.66 30.80
C PHE A 654 8.44 19.48 31.76
N SER A 655 8.56 18.26 31.26
CA SER A 655 8.66 17.07 32.11
C SER A 655 9.80 17.20 33.12
N ARG A 656 11.01 17.52 32.65
CA ARG A 656 12.17 17.76 33.51
C ARG A 656 11.94 18.90 34.49
N ALA A 657 11.43 20.05 34.02
CA ALA A 657 11.19 21.20 34.87
C ALA A 657 10.20 20.91 36.01
N LEU A 658 9.07 20.26 35.68
CA LEU A 658 7.97 20.00 36.60
C LEU A 658 8.21 18.80 37.54
N LEU A 659 9.20 17.96 37.24
CA LEU A 659 9.60 16.80 38.05
C LEU A 659 10.94 16.97 38.77
N SER A 660 11.66 18.07 38.53
CA SER A 660 13.01 18.30 39.06
C SER A 660 13.11 18.48 40.58
N GLY A 661 12.01 18.77 41.28
CA GLY A 661 12.04 19.22 42.68
C GLY A 661 12.49 20.68 42.85
N MET A 662 12.72 21.42 41.77
CA MET A 662 13.05 22.85 41.79
C MET A 662 11.81 23.73 41.98
N ARG A 663 12.00 25.05 42.02
CA ARG A 663 10.95 26.03 42.32
C ARG A 663 9.74 25.88 41.40
N GLU A 664 9.96 25.64 40.12
CA GLU A 664 8.94 25.41 39.09
C GLU A 664 8.04 24.20 39.43
N SER A 665 8.64 23.14 39.99
CA SER A 665 7.92 21.93 40.39
C SER A 665 7.13 22.10 41.68
N ILE A 666 7.59 22.96 42.60
CA ILE A 666 6.98 23.22 43.91
C ILE A 666 5.87 24.26 43.80
N ASP A 667 6.19 25.41 43.19
CA ASP A 667 5.27 26.54 43.01
C ASP A 667 4.25 26.26 41.90
N LYS A 668 4.47 25.21 41.08
CA LYS A 668 3.68 24.89 39.87
C LYS A 668 3.50 26.12 38.98
N LYS A 669 4.59 26.86 38.85
CA LYS A 669 4.62 28.15 38.17
C LYS A 669 5.92 28.30 37.41
N ILE A 670 5.82 28.67 36.13
CA ILE A 670 6.97 28.89 35.25
C ILE A 670 6.89 30.32 34.72
N THR A 671 7.93 31.12 34.94
CA THR A 671 8.01 32.50 34.47
C THR A 671 8.76 32.57 33.14
N ILE A 672 8.12 33.18 32.14
CA ILE A 672 8.63 33.37 30.78
C ILE A 672 8.87 34.86 30.58
N HIS A 673 10.03 35.20 30.04
CA HIS A 673 10.41 36.58 29.71
C HIS A 673 10.49 36.74 28.19
N ASP A 674 10.18 37.95 27.72
CA ASP A 674 10.43 38.40 26.35
C ASP A 674 9.79 37.49 25.29
N THR A 675 8.53 37.11 25.51
CA THR A 675 7.75 36.29 24.58
C THR A 675 6.35 36.85 24.45
N ASN A 676 5.86 37.00 23.21
CA ASN A 676 4.50 37.41 22.95
C ASN A 676 3.50 36.38 23.55
N PRO A 677 2.57 36.80 24.45
CA PRO A 677 1.60 35.90 25.07
C PRO A 677 0.74 35.13 24.07
N GLU A 678 0.42 35.71 22.92
CA GLU A 678 -0.38 35.06 21.89
C GLU A 678 0.41 33.94 21.21
N ILE A 679 1.69 34.17 20.88
CA ILE A 679 2.58 33.16 20.30
C ILE A 679 2.85 32.04 21.31
N PHE A 680 3.07 32.37 22.58
CA PHE A 680 3.22 31.36 23.63
C PHE A 680 1.94 30.54 23.84
N SER A 681 0.78 31.18 23.76
CA SER A 681 -0.50 30.47 23.80
C SER A 681 -0.63 29.51 22.63
N MET A 682 -0.21 29.90 21.42
CA MET A 682 -0.16 29.02 20.24
C MET A 682 0.80 27.84 20.41
N PHE A 683 1.99 28.08 20.98
CA PHE A 683 2.92 27.01 21.36
C PHE A 683 2.28 26.01 22.33
N LEU A 684 1.56 26.49 23.34
CA LEU A 684 0.81 25.62 24.26
C LEU A 684 -0.32 24.89 23.54
N GLU A 685 -1.09 25.55 22.66
CA GLU A 685 -2.12 24.87 21.87
C GLU A 685 -1.53 23.68 21.11
N PHE A 686 -0.37 23.84 20.48
CA PHE A 686 0.33 22.74 19.81
C PHE A 686 0.67 21.58 20.76
N LEU A 687 1.12 21.83 21.99
CA LEU A 687 1.40 20.76 22.94
C LEU A 687 0.14 19.96 23.31
N TYR A 688 -1.01 20.63 23.44
CA TYR A 688 -2.29 19.99 23.75
C TYR A 688 -2.91 19.24 22.57
N THR A 689 -2.56 19.57 21.33
CA THR A 689 -3.26 19.05 20.16
C THR A 689 -2.38 18.28 19.19
N GLY A 690 -1.06 18.47 19.25
CA GLY A 690 -0.10 18.01 18.24
C GLY A 690 -0.25 18.69 16.87
N HIS A 691 -1.11 19.71 16.73
CA HIS A 691 -1.31 20.43 15.48
C HIS A 691 -1.80 21.86 15.71
N ILE A 692 -1.43 22.78 14.83
CA ILE A 692 -1.91 24.16 14.87
C ILE A 692 -2.06 24.71 13.45
N GLN A 693 -3.05 25.57 13.24
CA GLN A 693 -3.24 26.25 11.96
C GLN A 693 -2.26 27.42 11.87
N MET A 694 -1.36 27.36 10.89
CA MET A 694 -0.27 28.33 10.75
C MET A 694 -0.32 29.12 9.44
N ASP A 695 -1.23 28.79 8.52
CA ASP A 695 -1.27 29.32 7.14
C ASP A 695 -1.52 30.83 7.06
N SER A 696 -1.99 31.45 8.17
CA SER A 696 -2.24 32.89 8.27
C SER A 696 -1.21 33.63 9.13
N LEU A 697 -0.17 32.96 9.62
CA LEU A 697 0.86 33.57 10.47
C LEU A 697 1.86 34.35 9.62
N SER A 698 2.32 35.49 10.13
CA SER A 698 3.42 36.22 9.49
C SER A 698 4.73 35.46 9.65
N THR A 699 5.72 35.81 8.80
CA THR A 699 7.07 35.25 8.90
C THR A 699 7.67 35.45 10.30
N ASP A 700 7.47 36.63 10.91
CA ASP A 700 7.96 36.91 12.27
C ASP A 700 7.29 36.04 13.34
N GLN A 701 5.97 35.80 13.22
CA GLN A 701 5.26 34.93 14.16
C GLN A 701 5.73 33.47 14.04
N LEU A 702 6.03 33.02 12.82
CA LEU A 702 6.57 31.68 12.57
C LEU A 702 7.99 31.53 13.11
N THR A 703 8.84 32.56 13.01
CA THR A 703 10.20 32.53 13.57
C THR A 703 10.19 32.62 15.09
N GLU A 704 9.29 33.39 15.71
CA GLU A 704 9.06 33.36 17.16
C GLU A 704 8.62 31.97 17.62
N LEU A 705 7.71 31.32 16.89
CA LEU A 705 7.24 29.97 17.21
C LEU A 705 8.34 28.91 17.04
N LEU A 706 9.18 29.03 16.01
CA LEU A 706 10.38 28.22 15.81
C LEU A 706 11.37 28.40 16.96
N THR A 707 11.54 29.62 17.46
CA THR A 707 12.37 29.93 18.63
C THR A 707 11.85 29.22 19.89
N LEU A 708 10.53 29.20 20.10
CA LEU A 708 9.92 28.47 21.21
C LEU A 708 10.09 26.95 21.04
N ALA A 709 9.92 26.44 19.82
CA ALA A 709 10.11 25.04 19.51
C ALA A 709 11.53 24.57 19.86
N ASP A 710 12.56 25.32 19.46
CA ASP A 710 13.95 25.05 19.79
C ASP A 710 14.21 25.16 21.30
N ARG A 711 13.79 26.28 21.93
CA ARG A 711 13.98 26.55 23.36
C ARG A 711 13.43 25.44 24.27
N TYR A 712 12.30 24.86 23.90
CA TYR A 712 11.62 23.81 24.67
C TYR A 712 11.77 22.41 24.07
N GLU A 713 12.67 22.23 23.11
CA GLU A 713 13.03 20.94 22.50
C GLU A 713 11.83 20.20 21.88
N VAL A 714 10.96 20.94 21.17
CA VAL A 714 9.78 20.42 20.46
C VAL A 714 10.08 20.35 18.96
N GLU A 715 10.90 19.37 18.57
CA GLU A 715 11.39 19.22 17.20
C GLU A 715 10.26 19.13 16.14
N SER A 716 9.17 18.43 16.47
CA SER A 716 8.02 18.30 15.57
C SER A 716 7.37 19.64 15.22
N LEU A 717 7.35 20.60 16.15
CA LEU A 717 6.86 21.95 15.90
C LEU A 717 7.86 22.72 15.02
N GLY A 718 9.16 22.59 15.31
CA GLY A 718 10.22 23.22 14.53
C GLY A 718 10.18 22.82 13.06
N GLN A 719 10.03 21.51 12.78
CA GLN A 719 9.89 20.98 11.42
C GLN A 719 8.65 21.55 10.69
N VAL A 720 7.52 21.74 11.39
CA VAL A 720 6.32 22.35 10.81
C VAL A 720 6.56 23.83 10.49
N CYS A 721 7.15 24.60 11.42
CA CYS A 721 7.49 26.00 11.20
C CYS A 721 8.44 26.16 9.99
N GLU A 722 9.51 25.37 9.93
CA GLU A 722 10.45 25.38 8.80
C GLU A 722 9.75 25.09 7.47
N HIS A 723 8.87 24.08 7.44
CA HIS A 723 8.14 23.72 6.21
C HIS A 723 7.29 24.87 5.67
N ILE A 724 6.67 25.65 6.55
CA ILE A 724 5.83 26.79 6.16
C ILE A 724 6.69 27.99 5.78
N LEU A 725 7.79 28.24 6.49
CA LEU A 725 8.76 29.27 6.14
C LEU A 725 9.34 29.07 4.73
N LEU A 726 9.51 27.83 4.27
CA LEU A 726 9.89 27.53 2.88
C LEU A 726 8.91 28.11 1.85
N GLN A 727 7.64 28.26 2.20
CA GLN A 727 6.60 28.81 1.31
C GLN A 727 6.59 30.34 1.31
N HIS A 728 7.19 30.97 2.32
CA HIS A 728 7.28 32.42 2.50
C HIS A 728 8.55 33.03 1.91
N VAL A 729 9.40 32.22 1.24
CA VAL A 729 10.62 32.71 0.59
C VAL A 729 10.28 33.56 -0.62
N ASP A 730 10.57 34.85 -0.54
CA ASP A 730 10.45 35.84 -1.59
C ASP A 730 11.64 36.83 -1.56
N THR A 731 11.59 37.86 -2.40
CA THR A 731 12.69 38.85 -2.50
C THR A 731 12.93 39.63 -1.22
N ASP A 732 11.90 39.85 -0.42
CA ASP A 732 11.97 40.67 0.78
C ASP A 732 12.36 39.82 2.01
N THR A 733 11.98 38.54 2.02
CA THR A 733 12.20 37.62 3.15
C THR A 733 13.46 36.77 3.01
N ALA A 734 14.02 36.58 1.82
CA ALA A 734 15.09 35.60 1.58
C ALA A 734 16.32 35.79 2.48
N LEU A 735 16.87 37.01 2.59
CA LEU A 735 18.06 37.27 3.42
C LEU A 735 17.77 37.06 4.91
N TYR A 736 16.60 37.49 5.38
CA TYR A 736 16.16 37.25 6.75
C TYR A 736 16.01 35.75 7.03
N LEU A 737 15.32 35.01 6.16
CA LEU A 737 15.14 33.56 6.30
C LEU A 737 16.45 32.78 6.22
N LEU A 738 17.45 33.26 5.49
CA LEU A 738 18.78 32.67 5.48
C LEU A 738 19.43 32.75 6.87
N SER A 739 19.33 33.92 7.52
CA SER A 739 19.87 34.10 8.89
C SER A 739 19.16 33.21 9.90
N ILE A 740 17.84 33.04 9.77
CA ILE A 740 17.03 32.14 10.60
C ILE A 740 17.44 30.68 10.34
N ALA A 741 17.57 30.28 9.08
CA ALA A 741 17.97 28.92 8.72
C ALA A 741 19.35 28.56 9.29
N ASP A 742 20.28 29.50 9.28
CA ASP A 742 21.60 29.33 9.88
C ASP A 742 21.55 29.26 11.41
N GLN A 743 20.79 30.16 12.05
CA GLN A 743 20.61 30.20 13.50
C GLN A 743 20.06 28.88 14.06
N PHE A 744 19.04 28.30 13.41
CA PHE A 744 18.41 27.04 13.80
C PHE A 744 19.03 25.81 13.13
N GLN A 745 20.11 25.98 12.36
CA GLN A 745 20.80 24.91 11.62
C GLN A 745 19.87 24.11 10.68
N SER A 746 18.83 24.74 10.15
CA SER A 746 17.89 24.13 9.19
C SER A 746 18.50 24.07 7.79
N LYS A 747 19.04 22.90 7.43
CA LYS A 747 19.62 22.65 6.10
C LYS A 747 18.59 22.82 4.98
N THR A 748 17.39 22.28 5.17
CA THR A 748 16.33 22.30 4.14
C THR A 748 15.90 23.72 3.81
N LEU A 749 15.73 24.58 4.82
CA LEU A 749 15.40 25.99 4.61
C LEU A 749 16.58 26.74 3.98
N LYS A 750 17.79 26.51 4.48
CA LYS A 750 19.02 27.14 3.96
C LYS A 750 19.23 26.84 2.47
N ASP A 751 19.16 25.57 2.08
CA ASP A 751 19.36 25.13 0.68
C ASP A 751 18.33 25.76 -0.27
N LYS A 752 17.06 25.83 0.15
CA LYS A 752 15.99 26.42 -0.68
C LYS A 752 16.16 27.93 -0.81
N VAL A 753 16.54 28.62 0.26
CA VAL A 753 16.80 30.06 0.25
C VAL A 753 18.03 30.37 -0.61
N LEU A 754 19.13 29.61 -0.50
CA LEU A 754 20.31 29.77 -1.35
C LEU A 754 19.98 29.53 -2.83
N LEU A 755 19.17 28.51 -3.14
CA LEU A 755 18.68 28.27 -4.50
C LEU A 755 17.85 29.43 -5.04
N PHE A 756 17.04 30.08 -4.18
CA PHE A 756 16.28 31.27 -4.55
C PHE A 756 17.20 32.47 -4.81
N LEU A 757 18.16 32.73 -3.91
CA LEU A 757 19.14 33.80 -4.04
C LEU A 757 20.02 33.66 -5.30
N ARG A 758 20.35 32.43 -5.71
CA ARG A 758 21.04 32.17 -6.98
C ARG A 758 20.31 32.74 -8.19
N ASN A 759 18.97 32.73 -8.17
CA ASN A 759 18.14 33.24 -9.26
C ASN A 759 17.82 34.74 -9.13
N HIS A 760 18.19 35.37 -8.01
CA HIS A 760 17.93 36.76 -7.66
C HIS A 760 19.20 37.46 -7.13
N PRO A 761 20.25 37.60 -7.96
CA PRO A 761 21.54 38.15 -7.54
C PRO A 761 21.49 39.64 -7.20
N ASP A 762 20.40 40.35 -7.54
CA ASP A 762 20.12 41.74 -7.21
C ASP A 762 19.95 41.98 -5.71
N LEU A 763 19.60 40.94 -4.94
CA LEU A 763 19.42 41.03 -3.49
C LEU A 763 20.72 41.28 -2.72
N LYS A 764 21.88 41.03 -3.33
CA LYS A 764 23.19 41.33 -2.72
C LYS A 764 23.44 42.83 -2.56
N ASP A 765 22.80 43.64 -3.39
CA ASP A 765 23.04 45.09 -3.44
C ASP A 765 22.17 45.84 -2.40
N GLY A 766 21.39 45.12 -1.59
CA GLY A 766 20.50 45.68 -0.58
C GLY A 766 21.13 45.80 0.82
N ASP A 767 20.72 46.80 1.58
CA ASP A 767 21.24 47.15 2.93
C ASP A 767 21.14 46.01 3.97
N VAL A 768 20.30 44.99 3.72
CA VAL A 768 20.14 43.82 4.60
C VAL A 768 21.28 42.83 4.44
N PHE A 769 21.92 42.76 3.27
CA PHE A 769 23.05 41.87 3.02
C PHE A 769 24.26 42.22 3.89
N ASP A 770 24.53 43.52 4.05
CA ASP A 770 25.62 44.03 4.89
C ASP A 770 25.44 43.71 6.38
N GLN A 771 24.21 43.40 6.81
CA GLN A 771 23.87 43.03 8.18
C GLN A 771 24.03 41.54 8.46
N LEU A 772 24.23 40.71 7.42
CA LEU A 772 24.43 39.27 7.57
C LEU A 772 25.81 38.93 8.14
N PRO A 773 25.94 37.82 8.88
CA PRO A 773 27.23 37.27 9.26
C PRO A 773 28.18 37.05 8.06
N PRO A 774 29.49 37.29 8.20
CA PRO A 774 30.45 37.20 7.08
C PRO A 774 30.46 35.84 6.37
N HIS A 775 30.23 34.74 7.11
CA HIS A 775 30.19 33.40 6.51
C HIS A 775 28.99 33.21 5.59
N LEU A 776 27.84 33.81 5.90
CA LEU A 776 26.66 33.77 5.03
C LEU A 776 26.84 34.64 3.79
N GLN A 777 27.53 35.79 3.93
CA GLN A 777 27.88 36.63 2.78
C GLN A 777 28.76 35.88 1.79
N THR A 778 29.82 35.21 2.27
CA THR A 778 30.69 34.38 1.41
C THR A 778 29.92 33.22 0.76
N GLU A 779 29.05 32.56 1.51
CA GLU A 779 28.23 31.45 1.01
C GLU A 779 27.26 31.89 -0.11
N ILE A 780 26.68 33.09 -0.01
CA ILE A 780 25.86 33.68 -1.08
C ILE A 780 26.73 33.99 -2.31
N GLU A 781 27.91 34.59 -2.11
CA GLU A 781 28.83 34.96 -3.19
C GLU A 781 29.29 33.72 -3.98
N ASP A 782 29.63 32.63 -3.29
CA ASP A 782 30.04 31.37 -3.90
C ASP A 782 28.91 30.76 -4.76
N VAL A 783 27.68 30.74 -4.23
CA VAL A 783 26.50 30.19 -4.94
C VAL A 783 26.14 31.00 -6.19
N ILE A 784 26.34 32.33 -6.16
CA ILE A 784 26.12 33.19 -7.33
C ILE A 784 27.23 32.96 -8.38
N GLN A 785 28.49 32.83 -7.97
CA GLN A 785 29.62 32.57 -8.87
C GLN A 785 29.49 31.21 -9.60
N GLU A 786 29.04 30.16 -8.90
CA GLU A 786 28.73 28.87 -9.53
C GLU A 786 27.57 28.92 -10.54
N GLY A 787 26.69 29.93 -10.43
CA GLY A 787 25.61 30.20 -11.39
C GLY A 787 26.10 30.76 -12.72
N ASP A 788 27.01 31.73 -12.67
CA ASP A 788 27.51 32.48 -13.83
C ASP A 788 28.42 31.66 -14.76
N ASP A 789 29.21 30.73 -14.21
CA ASP A 789 30.10 29.86 -15.01
C ASP A 789 29.34 28.84 -15.88
N VAL A 790 28.15 28.41 -15.45
CA VAL A 790 27.29 27.47 -16.19
C VAL A 790 26.58 28.17 -17.37
N ASP A 791 26.23 29.46 -17.23
CA ASP A 791 25.51 30.21 -18.27
C ASP A 791 26.46 30.82 -19.32
N ARG A 792 27.70 31.21 -18.94
CA ARG A 792 28.74 31.61 -19.90
C ARG A 792 29.16 30.48 -20.86
N GLY A 793 29.20 29.23 -20.38
CA GLY A 793 29.49 28.07 -21.22
C GLY A 793 28.44 27.79 -22.30
N ARG A 794 27.20 28.28 -22.12
CA ARG A 794 26.12 28.13 -23.11
C ARG A 794 26.11 29.23 -24.18
N LEU A 795 26.55 30.44 -23.85
CA LEU A 795 26.44 31.59 -24.76
C LEU A 795 27.52 31.62 -25.87
N GLU A 796 28.71 31.10 -25.62
CA GLU A 796 29.82 31.12 -26.61
C GLU A 796 29.64 30.13 -27.78
N THR A 797 28.70 29.18 -27.70
CA THR A 797 28.47 28.20 -28.78
C THR A 797 27.50 28.68 -29.88
N ALA A 798 26.89 29.86 -29.73
CA ALA A 798 25.85 30.35 -30.65
C ALA A 798 26.35 31.30 -31.76
N SER A 799 27.61 31.75 -31.75
CA SER A 799 28.09 32.78 -32.68
C SER A 799 29.49 32.53 -33.24
N SER A 800 29.62 31.62 -34.22
CA SER A 800 30.38 31.86 -35.47
C SER A 800 30.42 30.62 -36.37
N SER A 801 30.04 30.79 -37.64
CA SER A 801 30.22 29.81 -38.72
C SER A 801 30.66 30.56 -40.01
N SER A 802 31.44 29.87 -40.86
CA SER A 802 32.00 30.19 -42.22
C SER A 802 33.55 30.36 -42.26
N VAL A 803 34.38 29.45 -42.81
CA VAL A 803 34.61 28.94 -44.22
C VAL A 803 35.39 30.00 -45.05
N GLU A 804 36.58 29.85 -45.68
CA GLU A 804 37.36 28.73 -46.28
C GLU A 804 38.86 29.13 -46.58
N ASP A 805 39.76 28.13 -46.54
CA ASP A 805 40.94 27.75 -47.38
C ASP A 805 42.10 28.69 -47.86
N THR A 806 43.36 28.29 -47.58
CA THR A 806 44.30 27.62 -48.54
C THR A 806 45.74 27.44 -47.96
N GLU A 807 46.38 26.35 -48.37
CA GLU A 807 47.71 25.80 -47.99
C GLU A 807 48.91 26.63 -48.48
N ASP A 808 50.07 26.61 -47.79
CA ASP A 808 51.31 25.92 -48.26
C ASP A 808 52.57 26.10 -47.35
N MET A 809 53.42 25.08 -47.43
CA MET A 809 54.87 24.95 -47.14
C MET A 809 55.50 24.94 -45.71
N ILE A 810 56.02 23.73 -45.46
CA ILE A 810 56.95 23.12 -44.50
C ILE A 810 58.27 23.85 -44.21
N GLY A 811 58.74 23.73 -42.95
CA GLY A 811 60.16 23.82 -42.58
C GLY A 811 60.49 23.40 -41.12
N GLN A 812 60.89 22.13 -40.93
CA GLN A 812 61.79 21.57 -39.88
C GLN A 812 61.25 21.40 -38.43
N MET A 813 61.04 20.13 -37.98
CA MET A 813 61.95 19.33 -37.11
C MET A 813 62.06 19.89 -35.67
N HIS A 814 61.76 19.22 -34.54
CA HIS A 814 61.46 17.84 -34.13
C HIS A 814 60.63 17.99 -32.82
N ILE A 815 59.43 17.43 -32.67
CA ILE A 815 59.12 16.03 -32.26
C ILE A 815 59.25 15.86 -30.73
N SER A 816 58.23 15.53 -29.94
CA SER A 816 56.86 15.11 -30.27
C SER A 816 55.90 15.35 -29.11
N SER A 817 54.78 15.96 -29.44
CA SER A 817 53.48 15.67 -28.86
C SER A 817 52.57 15.23 -30.02
N ARG A 818 51.42 14.61 -29.70
CA ARG A 818 50.24 14.39 -30.57
C ARG A 818 50.33 13.21 -31.56
N ARG A 819 49.22 12.57 -31.98
CA ARG A 819 47.76 12.86 -32.01
C ARG A 819 47.05 11.51 -32.38
N TYR A 820 45.74 11.28 -32.29
CA TYR A 820 44.63 12.06 -32.83
C TYR A 820 43.31 11.83 -32.09
N SER A 821 42.52 12.89 -32.10
CA SER A 821 41.15 13.05 -31.62
C SER A 821 40.09 12.37 -32.48
N SER A 822 38.99 12.09 -31.79
CA SER A 822 37.61 11.85 -32.24
C SER A 822 37.16 12.35 -33.62
N SER A 823 36.34 11.54 -34.27
CA SER A 823 35.14 12.00 -34.99
C SER A 823 33.96 11.08 -34.68
N THR A 824 32.78 11.68 -34.59
CA THR A 824 31.50 11.15 -34.11
C THR A 824 30.81 10.21 -35.09
N SER A 825 30.23 9.14 -34.58
CA SER A 825 28.99 8.55 -35.09
C SER A 825 28.17 8.00 -33.92
N SER A 826 26.93 8.49 -33.82
CA SER A 826 25.75 7.84 -33.24
C SER A 826 25.92 6.38 -32.80
N SER A 827 25.60 6.07 -31.53
CA SER A 827 24.63 5.04 -31.10
C SER A 827 24.79 4.68 -29.60
N SER A 828 23.65 4.66 -28.90
CA SER A 828 23.31 3.77 -27.76
C SER A 828 24.17 3.80 -26.49
N SER A 829 23.71 4.52 -25.45
CA SER A 829 24.13 4.31 -24.05
C SER A 829 23.02 3.60 -23.26
N SER A 830 23.19 2.30 -23.04
CA SER A 830 22.56 1.54 -21.95
C SER A 830 23.55 0.45 -21.53
N PHE A 831 24.60 0.83 -20.81
CA PHE A 831 25.63 -0.09 -20.31
C PHE A 831 26.42 0.56 -19.15
N VAL A 832 25.75 0.80 -18.01
CA VAL A 832 26.45 1.31 -16.80
C VAL A 832 26.19 0.46 -15.54
N GLU A 833 25.14 -0.35 -15.46
CA GLU A 833 24.87 -1.17 -14.24
C GLU A 833 25.73 -2.44 -14.07
N TYR A 834 26.53 -2.84 -15.06
CA TYR A 834 27.40 -4.04 -14.94
C TYR A 834 28.84 -3.73 -14.51
N ALA A 835 29.25 -2.46 -14.53
CA ALA A 835 30.61 -2.07 -14.16
C ALA A 835 30.78 -1.95 -12.63
N GLU A 836 29.79 -1.41 -11.91
CA GLU A 836 29.86 -1.19 -10.46
C GLU A 836 30.06 -2.50 -9.66
N VAL A 837 29.35 -3.58 -10.01
CA VAL A 837 29.48 -4.90 -9.35
C VAL A 837 30.86 -5.55 -9.56
N ALA A 838 31.54 -5.27 -10.68
CA ALA A 838 32.89 -5.77 -10.93
C ALA A 838 33.94 -5.00 -10.12
N THR A 839 33.75 -3.69 -9.93
CA THR A 839 34.61 -2.83 -9.11
C THR A 839 34.53 -3.19 -7.63
N ASP A 840 33.34 -3.51 -7.12
CA ASP A 840 33.15 -3.89 -5.72
C ASP A 840 33.74 -5.26 -5.40
N ARG A 841 33.70 -6.22 -6.34
CA ARG A 841 34.39 -7.51 -6.18
C ARG A 841 35.91 -7.37 -6.13
N ALA A 842 36.49 -6.47 -6.92
CA ALA A 842 37.94 -6.23 -6.88
C ALA A 842 38.36 -5.57 -5.55
N ARG A 843 37.61 -4.56 -5.10
CA ARG A 843 37.83 -3.88 -3.81
C ARG A 843 37.69 -4.83 -2.62
N LEU A 844 36.68 -5.70 -2.64
CA LEU A 844 36.52 -6.72 -1.61
C LEU A 844 37.70 -7.70 -1.61
N ALA A 845 38.15 -8.18 -2.77
CA ALA A 845 39.28 -9.10 -2.86
C ALA A 845 40.59 -8.48 -2.32
N ASP A 846 40.85 -7.21 -2.66
CA ASP A 846 42.03 -6.49 -2.17
C ASP A 846 41.95 -6.23 -0.65
N CYS A 847 40.77 -5.88 -0.13
CA CYS A 847 40.53 -5.68 1.29
C CYS A 847 40.71 -6.99 2.10
N LEU A 848 40.17 -8.11 1.61
CA LEU A 848 40.31 -9.43 2.24
C LEU A 848 41.76 -9.91 2.25
N ALA A 849 42.52 -9.67 1.18
CA ALA A 849 43.93 -10.00 1.12
C ALA A 849 44.74 -9.19 2.16
N ALA A 850 44.42 -7.91 2.33
CA ALA A 850 45.04 -7.06 3.34
C ALA A 850 44.66 -7.46 4.78
N LEU A 851 43.39 -7.83 5.01
CA LEU A 851 42.92 -8.31 6.32
C LEU A 851 43.59 -9.63 6.72
N ARG A 852 43.71 -10.59 5.79
CA ARG A 852 44.42 -11.86 6.05
C ARG A 852 45.90 -11.64 6.39
N ALA A 853 46.55 -10.66 5.78
CA ALA A 853 47.94 -10.34 6.06
C ALA A 853 48.16 -9.79 7.49
N VAL A 854 47.13 -9.22 8.13
CA VAL A 854 47.22 -8.61 9.47
C VAL A 854 46.61 -9.50 10.56
N ILE A 855 45.44 -10.09 10.30
CA ILE A 855 44.67 -10.88 11.27
C ILE A 855 45.11 -12.35 11.27
N GLY A 856 45.69 -12.85 10.18
CA GLY A 856 46.12 -14.24 10.02
C GLY A 856 45.06 -15.16 9.41
N ASP A 857 45.48 -16.33 8.95
CA ASP A 857 44.65 -17.28 8.18
C ASP A 857 43.67 -18.11 9.03
N GLU A 858 43.62 -17.90 10.35
CA GLU A 858 42.77 -18.69 11.26
C GLU A 858 41.31 -18.21 11.30
N VAL A 859 41.01 -17.03 10.77
CA VAL A 859 39.65 -16.44 10.80
C VAL A 859 38.83 -16.88 9.57
N PRO A 860 37.57 -17.33 9.74
CA PRO A 860 36.69 -17.70 8.63
C PRO A 860 36.50 -16.55 7.63
N GLU A 861 36.47 -16.89 6.34
CA GLU A 861 36.37 -15.90 5.25
C GLU A 861 35.05 -15.11 5.29
N ASP A 862 33.96 -15.75 5.74
CA ASP A 862 32.65 -15.11 5.87
C ASP A 862 32.66 -13.97 6.90
N ASP A 863 33.42 -14.13 8.00
CA ASP A 863 33.56 -13.09 9.03
C ASP A 863 34.38 -11.91 8.52
N LEU A 864 35.48 -12.18 7.78
CA LEU A 864 36.30 -11.16 7.14
C LEU A 864 35.52 -10.36 6.08
N ILE A 865 34.65 -11.04 5.32
CA ILE A 865 33.74 -10.39 4.35
C ILE A 865 32.76 -9.48 5.09
N GLN A 866 32.20 -9.94 6.20
CA GLN A 866 31.27 -9.12 6.99
C GLN A 866 31.94 -7.88 7.57
N PHE A 867 33.17 -7.99 8.09
CA PHE A 867 33.94 -6.84 8.57
C PHE A 867 34.31 -5.88 7.44
N ALA A 868 34.73 -6.40 6.28
CA ALA A 868 35.05 -5.58 5.11
C ALA A 868 33.83 -4.82 4.59
N LEU A 869 32.65 -5.46 4.54
CA LEU A 869 31.40 -4.82 4.12
C LEU A 869 30.91 -3.80 5.15
N ALA A 870 30.98 -4.10 6.45
CA ALA A 870 30.61 -3.16 7.52
C ALA A 870 31.55 -1.95 7.59
N ALA A 871 32.80 -2.11 7.12
CA ALA A 871 33.81 -1.07 7.05
C ALA A 871 33.89 -0.35 5.69
N ASP A 872 32.99 -0.65 4.75
CA ASP A 872 32.97 -0.09 3.40
C ASP A 872 34.32 -0.29 2.66
N TYR A 873 34.89 -1.49 2.80
CA TYR A 873 36.17 -1.94 2.27
C TYR A 873 37.42 -1.21 2.82
N ASP A 874 37.28 -0.40 3.87
CA ASP A 874 38.41 0.22 4.58
C ASP A 874 39.09 -0.78 5.55
N VAL A 875 40.33 -1.13 5.24
CA VAL A 875 41.12 -2.13 5.99
C VAL A 875 41.36 -1.70 7.45
N SER A 876 41.61 -0.42 7.71
CA SER A 876 41.92 0.07 9.07
C SER A 876 40.69 0.01 9.96
N ARG A 877 39.52 0.33 9.39
CA ARG A 877 38.24 0.28 10.08
C ARG A 877 37.77 -1.16 10.30
N ALA A 878 37.97 -2.05 9.33
CA ALA A 878 37.68 -3.48 9.46
C ALA A 878 38.54 -4.16 10.54
N ILE A 879 39.84 -3.81 10.65
CA ILE A 879 40.72 -4.30 11.73
C ILE A 879 40.20 -3.86 13.11
N ASN A 880 39.75 -2.61 13.24
CA ASN A 880 39.16 -2.13 14.50
C ASN A 880 37.87 -2.87 14.85
N PHE A 881 37.02 -3.18 13.87
CA PHE A 881 35.82 -3.99 14.11
C PHE A 881 36.16 -5.41 14.58
N TYR A 882 37.20 -6.03 14.01
CA TYR A 882 37.65 -7.35 14.44
C TYR A 882 38.13 -7.34 15.91
N PHE A 883 39.01 -6.40 16.30
CA PHE A 883 39.51 -6.32 17.68
C PHE A 883 38.50 -5.79 18.71
N GLN A 884 37.37 -5.24 18.27
CA GLN A 884 36.25 -4.89 19.16
C GLN A 884 35.24 -6.04 19.35
N SER A 885 35.25 -7.02 18.44
CA SER A 885 34.34 -8.18 18.45
C SER A 885 34.98 -9.47 18.97
N SER A 886 36.30 -9.46 19.18
CA SER A 886 37.08 -10.50 19.87
C SER A 886 37.46 -10.05 21.28
#